data_AF-A0A3D0HAL5-F1
#
_entry.id   AF-A0A3D0HAL5-F1
#
_cell.length_a   1.000
_cell.length_b   1.000
_cell.length_c   1.000
_cell.angle_alpha   90.00
_cell.angle_beta   90.00
_cell.angle_gamma   90.00
#
_symmetry.space_group_name_H-M   'P 1'
#
loop_
_entity.id
_entity.type
_entity.pdbx_description
1 polymer ?
#
loop_
_entity_poly.entity_id
_entity_poly.type
_entity_poly.pdbx_seq_one_letter_code
_entity_poly.pdbx_strand_id
1 'polypeptide(L)'
;MANSTWIDNQDISISKDGASAKRGNFIFSEGAKKNDAAMQAFRDALSKEYGVFGRNAFDMLLGGRAQMHKSLRACDIKATISILDKVKNNQLIAEAKRQLEIDPKMLELSEPLRVKVRTYLAGHLMDGVKLADLKDMSDLTKVASKAIDHAIHMTIEFAKQENAASRAMKQDQKWDLTPQQIGGKYEGDIVVEDTTATGLRNLKNNLGTKATSVADHLARGLVGEGMRVNYGSDNPVLFEKLKDNGVEPGFICKQDWSANDTSSLFTDLNTSQSRDQLENLKYIYPGVAAKCEGKPLREQIMLFGRAHPAGIAAVADYMLEKAMLDPNSAICKAFVEKFPGVGPANWREAGVDNVKKQLFTEIREAVSNVKQNDPDYDKSPIFKHFSDRHIVKLDYNEKDRIICKKAASAGKFMRPERIVNGRRFGQIYRLQTAKTADDISSDAVTEALANDLTRIAGVPSQELQIVRGQYSDGHPKLMLQARFGSGYQDMEKGFLKDGQLQQKGDVKPEKIGKYKAFFIVTADRDGVGSRGQNKGFTTDGKFFAIDPGHSLEGNARYLELDDNFQFKDTYGSSTKPRFKNFSVFDDDTRFAKFQGALELRELKISGKIDGLFNSYRKAFRADEPGISPEERALREKIIEKIAAKEKEFKDSLQKVLNVAQGQFELYDSLATRGAQYQEKAIETIENLEKLTSPTTWVSPKGDVALDHLHVKPETRMPWAAYVEGDNLVYHCDKPLSAEAQQSLMMLAQDSGAQVEITADGCARITVALDQAEGVFARFSEEKVCQVTHPEEYTARNTAGGDPLAAARNAQAKPVAPAAPVDAPPPLDLPEELELQVGDQTYRIPRGHIAPMIESTPQADRPRGLDELRQILSARIGRGQDILRAVYAGKSGRYQASNENVACVTLALHAGTFAKGEINTRGAFSVEDPDGRLYRWLDTNKELYLRTSTHARVYHDRQVDGHMNMPRGLDIAQGVKNGMFGPMRTMQFFTLPSVEGQARRLYIKCETYGVFRNTISKEHEEKSRSLGMQTRQARDGDTVESAKHMLSLLSVVTRKGNDPGNRKEDLPKPIYDAMEKARKEFSKLSAGPAFMRMLEQKVGGQANGGIRMLLENISNMTRFNAHLFDGGTEIFLMPSHKKVLNDLLKAISDYTLGYTGERDSRIGREVMLNCNEIVPGWQNGANGAQNV
;
A
#
# COMPACT_ATOMS: atom_id res chain seq x y z
N MET A 1 -46.20 34.53 11.25
CA MET A 1 -46.81 33.40 10.52
C MET A 1 -46.97 32.12 11.36
N ALA A 2 -46.13 31.86 12.37
CA ALA A 2 -46.01 30.58 13.11
C ALA A 2 -46.89 30.40 14.38
N ASN A 3 -47.73 31.37 14.76
CA ASN A 3 -48.49 31.33 16.01
C ASN A 3 -49.90 30.71 15.89
N SER A 4 -50.18 29.94 14.83
CA SER A 4 -51.50 29.33 14.58
C SER A 4 -51.42 27.80 14.64
N THR A 5 -52.07 27.19 15.63
CA THR A 5 -52.05 25.74 15.93
C THR A 5 -52.70 24.85 14.87
N TRP A 6 -53.55 25.40 14.00
CA TRP A 6 -54.25 24.65 12.94
C TRP A 6 -53.46 24.51 11.62
N ILE A 7 -52.24 25.08 11.52
CA ILE A 7 -51.61 25.42 10.23
C ILE A 7 -50.13 24.98 10.14
N ASP A 8 -49.67 24.12 11.05
CA ASP A 8 -48.26 23.78 11.22
C ASP A 8 -47.58 23.15 9.97
N ASN A 9 -48.34 22.53 9.06
CA ASN A 9 -47.81 21.86 7.86
C ASN A 9 -47.79 22.69 6.57
N GLN A 10 -48.22 23.95 6.58
CA GLN A 10 -48.21 24.78 5.35
C GLN A 10 -46.80 25.21 4.94
N ASP A 11 -46.52 25.11 3.65
CA ASP A 11 -45.30 25.59 3.01
C ASP A 11 -45.22 27.12 3.05
N ILE A 12 -43.99 27.64 3.05
CA ILE A 12 -43.67 29.06 3.00
C ILE A 12 -43.06 29.35 1.64
N SER A 13 -43.65 30.28 0.90
CA SER A 13 -43.12 30.75 -0.37
C SER A 13 -42.75 32.22 -0.32
N ILE A 14 -41.72 32.56 -1.08
CA ILE A 14 -41.14 33.90 -1.09
C ILE A 14 -41.33 34.51 -2.47
N SER A 15 -41.64 35.81 -2.52
CA SER A 15 -41.74 36.56 -3.77
C SER A 15 -40.43 36.51 -4.57
N LYS A 16 -40.51 36.74 -5.89
CA LYS A 16 -39.35 36.65 -6.82
C LYS A 16 -38.18 37.58 -6.46
N ASP A 17 -38.44 38.63 -5.70
CA ASP A 17 -37.49 39.63 -5.21
C ASP A 17 -37.01 39.37 -3.77
N GLY A 18 -37.48 38.30 -3.10
CA GLY A 18 -37.13 37.99 -1.72
C GLY A 18 -37.77 38.91 -0.66
N ALA A 19 -38.55 39.92 -1.06
CA ALA A 19 -38.99 41.01 -0.19
C ALA A 19 -40.24 40.66 0.66
N SER A 20 -41.01 39.64 0.29
CA SER A 20 -42.21 39.24 1.02
C SER A 20 -42.36 37.72 1.07
N ALA A 21 -42.73 37.20 2.24
CA ALA A 21 -43.03 35.79 2.45
C ALA A 21 -44.54 35.60 2.61
N LYS A 22 -45.11 34.63 1.89
CA LYS A 22 -46.52 34.26 1.95
C LYS A 22 -46.67 32.76 2.21
N ARG A 23 -47.89 32.37 2.57
CA ARG A 23 -48.26 30.97 2.75
C ARG A 23 -48.42 30.31 1.37
N GLY A 24 -47.79 29.15 1.18
CA GLY A 24 -47.89 28.29 0.01
C GLY A 24 -49.03 27.27 0.12
N ASN A 25 -49.11 26.36 -0.85
CA ASN A 25 -50.18 25.36 -0.94
C ASN A 25 -50.02 24.22 0.09
N PHE A 26 -51.14 23.67 0.56
CA PHE A 26 -51.19 22.57 1.55
C PHE A 26 -50.77 21.20 0.98
N ILE A 27 -50.75 21.04 -0.35
CA ILE A 27 -50.69 19.74 -1.04
C ILE A 27 -49.51 19.62 -2.03
N PHE A 28 -48.94 20.73 -2.51
CA PHE A 28 -47.93 20.72 -3.58
C PHE A 28 -46.73 21.63 -3.31
N SER A 29 -45.54 21.03 -3.29
CA SER A 29 -44.24 21.68 -3.13
C SER A 29 -43.94 22.65 -4.28
N GLU A 30 -43.51 23.87 -3.95
CA GLU A 30 -43.04 24.85 -4.93
C GLU A 30 -41.63 24.47 -5.39
N GLY A 31 -41.51 23.72 -6.49
CA GLY A 31 -40.31 22.99 -6.93
C GLY A 31 -38.91 23.54 -6.56
N ALA A 32 -37.96 22.63 -6.35
CA ALA A 32 -36.61 22.79 -5.79
C ALA A 32 -36.03 24.22 -5.70
N LYS A 33 -35.85 24.93 -6.83
CA LYS A 33 -35.30 26.30 -6.84
C LYS A 33 -36.03 27.29 -5.92
N LYS A 34 -37.36 27.21 -5.82
CA LYS A 34 -38.15 28.09 -4.96
C LYS A 34 -38.07 27.68 -3.49
N ASN A 35 -38.05 26.38 -3.21
CA ASN A 35 -37.83 25.86 -1.87
C ASN A 35 -36.44 26.24 -1.34
N ASP A 36 -35.42 26.17 -2.18
CA ASP A 36 -34.05 26.57 -1.82
C ASP A 36 -33.97 28.06 -1.54
N ALA A 37 -34.58 28.89 -2.39
CA ALA A 37 -34.69 30.32 -2.14
C ALA A 37 -35.43 30.61 -0.81
N ALA A 38 -36.48 29.85 -0.49
CA ALA A 38 -37.22 29.99 0.75
C ALA A 38 -36.40 29.60 1.99
N MET A 39 -35.69 28.47 1.92
CA MET A 39 -34.79 28.00 2.95
C MET A 39 -33.62 28.96 3.17
N GLN A 40 -33.01 29.43 2.07
CA GLN A 40 -31.87 30.34 2.11
C GLN A 40 -32.26 31.70 2.69
N ALA A 41 -33.38 32.29 2.26
CA ALA A 41 -33.86 33.55 2.82
C ALA A 41 -34.22 33.42 4.31
N PHE A 42 -34.74 32.28 4.76
CA PHE A 42 -34.99 32.05 6.19
C PHE A 42 -33.68 31.91 6.97
N ARG A 43 -32.68 31.21 6.42
CA ARG A 43 -31.33 31.12 6.98
C ARG A 43 -30.66 32.50 7.08
N ASP A 44 -30.80 33.32 6.06
CA ASP A 44 -30.25 34.68 6.00
C ASP A 44 -30.97 35.61 6.97
N ALA A 45 -32.29 35.50 7.10
CA ALA A 45 -33.07 36.22 8.10
C ALA A 45 -32.67 35.83 9.52
N LEU A 46 -32.51 34.54 9.80
CA LEU A 46 -32.03 34.05 11.09
C LEU A 46 -30.60 34.54 11.36
N SER A 47 -29.73 34.55 10.35
CA SER A 47 -28.38 35.09 10.48
C SER A 47 -28.38 36.59 10.78
N LYS A 48 -29.29 37.34 10.15
CA LYS A 48 -29.35 38.79 10.30
C LYS A 48 -29.87 39.18 11.69
N GLU A 49 -30.88 38.47 12.16
CA GLU A 49 -31.56 38.75 13.43
C GLU A 49 -30.83 38.17 14.65
N TYR A 50 -30.32 36.95 14.54
CA TYR A 50 -29.75 36.18 15.65
C TYR A 50 -28.28 35.79 15.44
N GLY A 51 -27.60 36.42 14.47
CA GLY A 51 -26.17 36.20 14.21
C GLY A 51 -25.83 34.74 13.92
N VAL A 52 -24.72 34.26 14.46
CA VAL A 52 -24.24 32.88 14.23
C VAL A 52 -25.17 31.84 14.87
N PHE A 53 -25.85 32.19 15.98
CA PHE A 53 -26.81 31.33 16.67
C PHE A 53 -28.04 31.01 15.80
N GLY A 54 -28.50 31.99 15.03
CA GLY A 54 -29.58 31.82 14.06
C GLY A 54 -29.24 30.81 12.97
N ARG A 55 -28.03 30.88 12.42
CA ARG A 55 -27.54 29.91 11.43
C ARG A 55 -27.39 28.51 12.04
N ASN A 56 -26.84 28.41 13.24
CA ASN A 56 -26.65 27.13 13.93
C ASN A 56 -27.99 26.45 14.23
N ALA A 57 -29.01 27.19 14.69
CA ALA A 57 -30.35 26.66 14.90
C ALA A 57 -31.00 26.18 13.58
N PHE A 58 -30.83 26.93 12.50
CA PHE A 58 -31.28 26.53 11.17
C PHE A 58 -30.58 25.24 10.71
N ASP A 59 -29.26 25.18 10.80
CA ASP A 59 -28.47 24.03 10.34
C ASP A 59 -28.79 22.78 11.17
N MET A 60 -29.10 22.94 12.47
CA MET A 60 -29.46 21.85 13.39
C MET A 60 -30.82 21.20 13.08
N LEU A 61 -31.84 21.99 12.73
CA LEU A 61 -33.20 21.47 12.49
C LEU A 61 -33.56 21.33 11.01
N LEU A 62 -33.08 22.24 10.18
CA LEU A 62 -33.50 22.39 8.78
C LEU A 62 -32.40 22.13 7.77
N GLY A 63 -31.13 22.02 8.19
CA GLY A 63 -30.01 21.73 7.29
C GLY A 63 -30.23 20.49 6.41
N GLY A 64 -30.80 19.42 6.97
CA GLY A 64 -31.16 18.22 6.21
C GLY A 64 -32.35 18.42 5.26
N ARG A 65 -33.34 19.26 5.61
CA ARG A 65 -34.48 19.58 4.75
C ARG A 65 -34.07 20.49 3.59
N ALA A 66 -33.25 21.50 3.86
CA ALA A 66 -32.70 22.40 2.87
C ALA A 66 -31.84 21.63 1.83
N GLN A 67 -31.00 20.69 2.27
CA GLN A 67 -30.22 19.82 1.38
C GLN A 67 -31.08 18.89 0.50
N MET A 68 -32.30 18.54 0.95
CA MET A 68 -33.23 17.73 0.17
C MET A 68 -34.14 18.58 -0.74
N HIS A 69 -33.88 19.88 -0.89
CA HIS A 69 -34.71 20.83 -1.64
C HIS A 69 -36.19 20.82 -1.20
N LYS A 70 -36.43 20.49 0.08
CA LYS A 70 -37.78 20.43 0.65
C LYS A 70 -38.26 21.81 1.04
N SER A 71 -39.57 22.00 0.95
CA SER A 71 -40.22 23.24 1.35
C SER A 71 -40.01 23.55 2.84
N LEU A 72 -39.83 24.84 3.12
CA LEU A 72 -39.83 25.39 4.47
C LEU A 72 -41.27 25.47 4.97
N ARG A 73 -41.59 24.91 6.13
CA ARG A 73 -42.95 24.95 6.68
C ARG A 73 -43.08 25.89 7.87
N ALA A 74 -44.32 26.27 8.20
CA ALA A 74 -44.59 27.08 9.39
C ALA A 74 -44.11 26.43 10.70
N CYS A 75 -44.28 25.11 10.86
CA CYS A 75 -43.75 24.37 12.03
C CYS A 75 -42.22 24.36 12.08
N ASP A 76 -41.56 24.30 10.92
CA ASP A 76 -40.11 24.30 10.80
C ASP A 76 -39.53 25.64 11.31
N ILE A 77 -40.18 26.76 10.97
CA ILE A 77 -39.82 28.10 11.49
C ILE A 77 -40.02 28.16 13.01
N LYS A 78 -41.18 27.69 13.51
CA LYS A 78 -41.50 27.70 14.94
C LYS A 78 -40.49 26.88 15.76
N ALA A 79 -40.18 25.68 15.28
CA ALA A 79 -39.22 24.78 15.91
C ALA A 79 -37.80 25.38 15.90
N THR A 80 -37.42 26.05 14.80
CA THR A 80 -36.11 26.69 14.69
C THR A 80 -35.97 27.88 15.62
N ILE A 81 -37.01 28.70 15.78
CA ILE A 81 -37.00 29.82 16.70
C ILE A 81 -37.03 29.33 18.16
N SER A 82 -37.81 28.30 18.47
CA SER A 82 -37.98 27.82 19.86
C SER A 82 -36.74 27.16 20.46
N ILE A 83 -35.76 26.76 19.64
CA ILE A 83 -34.50 26.20 20.12
C ILE A 83 -33.38 27.24 20.28
N LEU A 84 -33.57 28.49 19.84
CA LEU A 84 -32.50 29.50 19.83
C LEU A 84 -31.92 29.75 21.22
N ASP A 85 -32.77 29.93 22.23
CA ASP A 85 -32.33 30.16 23.61
C ASP A 85 -31.62 28.93 24.18
N LYS A 86 -32.06 27.73 23.80
CA LYS A 86 -31.40 26.48 24.18
C LYS A 86 -30.03 26.34 23.52
N VAL A 87 -29.89 26.72 22.25
CA VAL A 87 -28.62 26.75 21.52
C VAL A 87 -27.66 27.75 22.16
N LYS A 88 -28.12 28.98 22.43
CA LYS A 88 -27.32 30.02 23.09
C LYS A 88 -26.87 29.62 24.49
N ASN A 89 -27.77 29.08 25.31
CA ASN A 89 -27.45 28.60 26.65
C ASN A 89 -26.41 27.47 26.63
N ASN A 90 -26.60 26.47 25.78
CA ASN A 90 -25.65 25.36 25.66
C ASN A 90 -24.28 25.85 25.19
N GLN A 91 -24.24 26.75 24.20
CA GLN A 91 -22.98 27.32 23.72
C GLN A 91 -22.28 28.18 24.79
N LEU A 92 -23.03 28.91 25.62
CA LEU A 92 -22.47 29.63 26.77
C LEU A 92 -21.85 28.68 27.80
N ILE A 93 -22.55 27.60 28.15
CA ILE A 93 -22.03 26.55 29.04
C ILE A 93 -20.75 25.93 28.48
N ALA A 94 -20.72 25.64 27.18
CA ALA A 94 -19.57 25.04 26.52
C ALA A 94 -18.36 25.99 26.51
N GLU A 95 -18.57 27.26 26.17
CA GLU A 95 -17.52 28.27 26.16
C GLU A 95 -16.99 28.56 27.57
N ALA A 96 -17.86 28.60 28.59
CA ALA A 96 -17.44 28.79 29.97
C ALA A 96 -16.58 27.61 30.47
N LYS A 97 -16.98 26.37 30.18
CA LYS A 97 -16.15 25.20 30.52
C LYS A 97 -14.81 25.23 29.80
N ARG A 98 -14.80 25.58 28.52
CA ARG A 98 -13.59 25.64 27.70
C ARG A 98 -12.61 26.70 28.20
N GLN A 99 -13.09 27.92 28.46
CA GLN A 99 -12.27 29.00 29.01
C GLN A 99 -11.77 28.68 30.41
N LEU A 100 -12.61 28.10 31.26
CA LEU A 100 -12.24 27.77 32.64
C LEU A 100 -11.01 26.85 32.70
N GLU A 101 -10.91 25.85 31.82
CA GLU A 101 -9.79 24.89 31.83
C GLU A 101 -8.47 25.47 31.30
N ILE A 102 -8.51 26.61 30.61
CA ILE A 102 -7.31 27.28 30.05
C ILE A 102 -7.03 28.64 30.71
N ASP A 103 -7.89 29.07 31.65
CA ASP A 103 -7.79 30.36 32.32
C ASP A 103 -6.55 30.40 33.23
N PRO A 104 -5.68 31.43 33.10
CA PRO A 104 -4.47 31.52 33.90
C PRO A 104 -4.72 31.54 35.41
N LYS A 105 -5.77 32.24 35.88
CA LYS A 105 -6.10 32.31 37.31
C LYS A 105 -6.58 30.95 37.82
N MET A 106 -7.31 30.19 37.01
CA MET A 106 -7.77 28.84 37.36
C MET A 106 -6.61 27.83 37.46
N LEU A 107 -5.61 27.93 36.57
CA LEU A 107 -4.43 27.05 36.56
C LEU A 107 -3.50 27.28 37.77
N GLU A 108 -3.55 28.45 38.40
CA GLU A 108 -2.79 28.71 39.64
C GLU A 108 -3.47 28.20 40.91
N LEU A 109 -4.78 27.89 40.87
CA LEU A 109 -5.51 27.39 42.03
C LEU A 109 -5.13 25.96 42.39
N SER A 110 -5.20 25.62 43.68
CA SER A 110 -5.10 24.24 44.14
C SER A 110 -6.32 23.42 43.71
N GLU A 111 -6.16 22.10 43.56
CA GLU A 111 -7.24 21.21 43.10
C GLU A 111 -8.54 21.34 43.91
N PRO A 112 -8.52 21.47 45.26
CA PRO A 112 -9.74 21.71 46.03
C PRO A 112 -10.46 23.02 45.69
N LEU A 113 -9.72 24.11 45.45
CA LEU A 113 -10.31 25.40 45.06
C LEU A 113 -10.87 25.35 43.65
N ARG A 114 -10.19 24.65 42.73
CA ARG A 114 -10.70 24.41 41.38
C ARG A 114 -12.04 23.68 41.39
N VAL A 115 -12.20 22.67 42.24
CA VAL A 115 -13.48 21.96 42.41
C VAL A 115 -14.57 22.90 42.93
N LYS A 116 -14.27 23.77 43.90
CA LYS A 116 -15.21 24.76 44.42
C LYS A 116 -15.64 25.77 43.33
N VAL A 117 -14.70 26.29 42.54
CA VAL A 117 -15.01 27.19 41.40
C VAL A 117 -15.91 26.49 40.38
N ARG A 118 -15.59 25.26 39.98
CA ARG A 118 -16.42 24.46 39.05
C ARG A 118 -17.84 24.26 39.57
N THR A 119 -17.97 24.01 40.88
CA THR A 119 -19.27 23.80 41.54
C THR A 119 -20.08 25.08 41.58
N TYR A 120 -19.46 26.20 41.94
CA TYR A 120 -20.12 27.51 41.96
C TYR A 120 -20.60 27.91 40.56
N LEU A 121 -19.72 27.80 39.55
CA LEU A 121 -20.03 28.15 38.17
C LEU A 121 -21.17 27.28 37.60
N ALA A 122 -21.23 25.99 37.93
CA ALA A 122 -22.30 25.11 37.48
C ALA A 122 -23.70 25.54 37.98
N GLY A 123 -23.79 26.20 39.13
CA GLY A 123 -25.04 26.70 39.71
C GLY A 123 -25.41 28.15 39.31
N HIS A 124 -24.42 28.97 38.93
CA HIS A 124 -24.57 30.43 38.84
C HIS A 124 -24.16 31.00 37.47
N LEU A 125 -23.82 30.17 36.47
CA LEU A 125 -23.38 30.64 35.14
C LEU A 125 -24.41 31.56 34.44
N MET A 126 -25.69 31.35 34.72
CA MET A 126 -26.79 32.10 34.08
C MET A 126 -27.20 33.36 34.86
N ASP A 127 -26.58 33.62 36.01
CA ASP A 127 -26.97 34.74 36.86
C ASP A 127 -26.66 36.06 36.18
N GLY A 128 -27.69 36.88 35.99
CA GLY A 128 -27.57 38.18 35.31
C GLY A 128 -27.34 38.10 33.78
N VAL A 129 -27.36 36.91 33.18
CA VAL A 129 -27.15 36.74 31.73
C VAL A 129 -28.46 36.83 30.95
N LYS A 130 -28.57 37.81 30.05
CA LYS A 130 -29.67 37.92 29.09
C LYS A 130 -29.26 37.30 27.75
N LEU A 131 -29.73 36.08 27.46
CA LEU A 131 -29.42 35.37 26.21
C LEU A 131 -29.84 36.13 24.95
N ALA A 132 -30.86 36.99 25.04
CA ALA A 132 -31.30 37.85 23.95
C ALA A 132 -30.21 38.85 23.50
N ASP A 133 -29.33 39.26 24.41
CA ASP A 133 -28.28 40.26 24.15
C ASP A 133 -27.04 39.65 23.49
N LEU A 134 -26.92 38.32 23.46
CA LEU A 134 -25.83 37.60 22.80
C LEU A 134 -26.08 37.51 21.28
N LYS A 135 -25.33 38.29 20.49
CA LYS A 135 -25.48 38.34 19.02
C LYS A 135 -24.39 37.57 18.30
N ASP A 136 -23.20 37.47 18.90
CA ASP A 136 -22.09 36.70 18.33
C ASP A 136 -21.22 35.99 19.39
N MET A 137 -20.16 35.34 18.93
CA MET A 137 -19.22 34.63 19.79
C MET A 137 -18.39 35.53 20.69
N SER A 138 -18.13 36.79 20.30
CA SER A 138 -17.40 37.72 21.15
C SER A 138 -18.23 38.08 22.38
N ASP A 139 -19.54 38.29 22.20
CA ASP A 139 -20.46 38.53 23.31
C ASP A 139 -20.48 37.34 24.27
N LEU A 140 -20.55 36.12 23.72
CA LEU A 140 -20.60 34.89 24.50
C LEU A 140 -19.28 34.63 25.24
N THR A 141 -18.14 34.85 24.59
CA THR A 141 -16.80 34.73 25.19
C THR A 141 -16.60 35.72 26.33
N LYS A 142 -17.06 36.97 26.19
CA LYS A 142 -17.01 37.98 27.25
C LYS A 142 -17.88 37.64 28.44
N VAL A 143 -19.10 37.16 28.21
CA VAL A 143 -20.02 36.76 29.29
C VAL A 143 -19.49 35.53 30.04
N ALA A 144 -18.98 34.53 29.32
CA ALA A 144 -18.33 33.37 29.93
C ALA A 144 -17.12 33.77 30.79
N SER A 145 -16.24 34.62 30.26
CA SER A 145 -15.05 35.11 30.97
C SER A 145 -15.43 35.86 32.26
N LYS A 146 -16.43 36.77 32.20
CA LYS A 146 -16.92 37.49 33.38
C LYS A 146 -17.51 36.56 34.45
N ALA A 147 -18.25 35.54 34.05
CA ALA A 147 -18.82 34.56 34.97
C ALA A 147 -17.73 33.72 35.65
N ILE A 148 -16.69 33.33 34.90
CA ILE A 148 -15.52 32.61 35.44
C ILE A 148 -14.75 33.49 36.43
N ASP A 149 -14.42 34.72 36.05
CA ASP A 149 -13.71 35.66 36.92
C ASP A 149 -14.50 35.91 38.22
N HIS A 150 -15.81 36.08 38.13
CA HIS A 150 -16.68 36.23 39.29
C HIS A 150 -16.68 34.97 40.17
N ALA A 151 -16.80 33.78 39.57
CA ALA A 151 -16.77 32.51 40.29
C ALA A 151 -15.43 32.28 41.03
N ILE A 152 -14.32 32.61 40.37
CA ILE A 152 -12.97 32.54 40.96
C ILE A 152 -12.88 33.54 42.13
N HIS A 153 -13.28 34.79 41.93
CA HIS A 153 -13.24 35.82 42.96
C HIS A 153 -14.09 35.44 44.18
N MET A 154 -15.34 35.03 43.98
CA MET A 154 -16.24 34.61 45.06
C MET A 154 -15.67 33.41 45.82
N THR A 155 -15.14 32.41 45.12
CA THR A 155 -14.57 31.22 45.77
C THR A 155 -13.32 31.56 46.60
N ILE A 156 -12.47 32.47 46.11
CA ILE A 156 -11.30 32.97 46.84
C ILE A 156 -11.74 33.76 48.08
N GLU A 157 -12.72 34.66 47.96
CA GLU A 157 -13.24 35.43 49.09
C GLU A 157 -13.94 34.54 50.13
N PHE A 158 -14.73 33.55 49.72
CA PHE A 158 -15.29 32.55 50.63
C PHE A 158 -14.21 31.71 51.32
N ALA A 159 -13.15 31.32 50.61
CA ALA A 159 -12.02 30.60 51.22
C ALA A 159 -11.22 31.48 52.20
N LYS A 160 -11.12 32.79 51.96
CA LYS A 160 -10.55 33.75 52.91
C LYS A 160 -11.45 33.93 54.14
N GLN A 161 -12.77 33.93 53.97
CA GLN A 161 -13.75 34.02 55.06
C GLN A 161 -13.83 32.73 55.89
N GLU A 162 -13.77 31.53 55.27
CA GLU A 162 -13.63 30.25 55.99
C GLU A 162 -12.32 30.20 56.80
N ASN A 163 -11.22 30.72 56.27
CA ASN A 163 -9.95 30.82 56.99
C ASN A 163 -9.94 31.91 58.09
N ALA A 164 -10.76 32.96 57.96
CA ALA A 164 -10.98 33.94 59.03
C ALA A 164 -11.84 33.36 60.16
N ALA A 165 -12.79 32.47 59.85
CA ALA A 165 -13.61 31.75 60.83
C ALA A 165 -12.83 30.65 61.57
N SER A 166 -11.75 30.11 61.00
CA SER A 166 -10.87 29.13 61.65
C SER A 166 -9.76 29.72 62.55
N ARG A 167 -9.65 31.05 62.68
CA ARG A 167 -8.69 31.71 63.60
C ARG A 167 -9.21 31.87 65.05
N ALA A 168 -9.91 30.85 65.57
CA ALA A 168 -10.30 30.79 66.98
C ALA A 168 -9.91 29.48 67.70
N MET A 169 -9.14 28.57 67.07
CA MET A 169 -8.62 27.39 67.77
C MET A 169 -7.18 27.05 67.41
N LYS A 170 -6.32 27.21 68.43
CA LYS A 170 -5.03 26.56 68.69
C LYS A 170 -3.84 26.96 67.81
N GLN A 171 -3.16 27.95 68.37
CA GLN A 171 -1.72 28.21 68.40
C GLN A 171 -0.88 26.93 68.58
N ASP A 172 -0.02 26.66 67.58
CA ASP A 172 1.35 26.12 67.64
C ASP A 172 1.66 25.26 66.41
N GLN A 173 1.88 25.92 65.28
CA GLN A 173 2.91 25.50 64.34
C GLN A 173 3.30 26.66 63.44
N LYS A 174 4.54 27.10 63.61
CA LYS A 174 5.21 28.14 62.84
C LYS A 174 5.45 27.61 61.42
N TRP A 175 4.82 28.20 60.41
CA TRP A 175 5.22 27.99 59.01
C TRP A 175 5.88 29.29 58.54
N ASP A 176 7.20 29.36 58.72
CA ASP A 176 8.05 30.32 58.03
C ASP A 176 8.07 29.92 56.53
N LEU A 177 7.40 30.70 55.68
CA LEU A 177 7.60 30.63 54.24
C LEU A 177 8.94 31.30 53.93
N THR A 178 9.94 30.51 53.56
CA THR A 178 11.17 31.07 52.98
C THR A 178 10.92 31.43 51.51
N PRO A 179 11.57 32.48 50.96
CA PRO A 179 11.45 32.90 49.56
C PRO A 179 11.83 31.85 48.49
N GLN A 180 12.22 30.63 48.89
CA GLN A 180 12.62 29.53 48.00
C GLN A 180 11.50 28.52 47.71
N GLN A 181 10.27 28.74 48.21
CA GLN A 181 9.10 27.92 47.86
C GLN A 181 8.16 28.56 46.82
N ILE A 182 8.59 29.65 46.20
CA ILE A 182 8.02 30.17 44.95
C ILE A 182 8.99 29.78 43.83
N GLY A 183 8.58 28.84 42.97
CA GLY A 183 9.36 28.46 41.79
C GLY A 183 10.07 27.11 41.92
N GLY A 184 9.31 26.01 41.89
CA GLY A 184 9.84 24.68 41.63
C GLY A 184 9.18 24.11 40.38
N LYS A 185 9.91 24.10 39.26
CA LYS A 185 9.56 23.33 38.05
C LYS A 185 9.18 21.91 38.45
N TYR A 186 7.99 21.45 38.02
CA TYR A 186 7.77 20.03 37.88
C TYR A 186 8.46 19.61 36.57
N GLU A 187 9.72 19.18 36.69
CA GLU A 187 10.37 18.34 35.68
C GLU A 187 9.72 16.96 35.75
N GLY A 188 8.74 16.77 34.88
CA GLY A 188 8.23 15.46 34.49
C GLY A 188 8.32 15.38 32.98
N ASP A 189 9.52 15.08 32.48
CA ASP A 189 9.76 14.83 31.06
C ASP A 189 8.79 13.76 30.54
N ILE A 190 7.90 14.17 29.65
CA ILE A 190 7.55 13.35 28.50
C ILE A 190 7.75 14.24 27.28
N VAL A 191 9.00 14.32 26.84
CA VAL A 191 9.32 14.72 25.48
C VAL A 191 8.73 13.64 24.58
N VAL A 192 7.54 13.88 24.03
CA VAL A 192 7.06 13.14 22.87
C VAL A 192 7.78 13.74 21.68
N GLU A 193 8.90 13.13 21.29
CA GLU A 193 9.52 13.43 20.01
C GLU A 193 8.54 13.03 18.89
N ASP A 194 8.39 13.91 17.89
CA ASP A 194 7.50 13.83 16.71
C ASP A 194 7.68 12.57 15.84
N THR A 195 8.54 11.63 16.24
CA THR A 195 8.89 10.42 15.48
C THR A 195 8.44 9.11 16.14
N THR A 196 7.81 9.16 17.32
CA THR A 196 7.43 7.93 18.05
C THR A 196 5.96 7.57 17.85
N ALA A 197 5.67 6.41 17.25
CA ALA A 197 4.33 5.85 17.18
C ALA A 197 3.79 5.62 18.60
N THR A 198 3.05 6.60 19.13
CA THR A 198 2.40 6.48 20.43
C THR A 198 1.30 5.45 20.26
N GLY A 199 1.56 4.28 20.83
CA GLY A 199 0.51 3.32 21.11
C GLY A 199 -0.64 3.86 21.89
N LEU A 200 -1.62 3.00 22.17
CA LEU A 200 -2.87 3.30 22.85
C LEU A 200 -2.72 3.88 24.29
N ARG A 201 -1.69 4.67 24.58
CA ARG A 201 -1.53 5.59 25.72
C ARG A 201 -2.35 6.86 25.57
N ASN A 202 -3.17 7.11 26.58
CA ASN A 202 -4.18 8.16 26.69
C ASN A 202 -3.65 9.57 26.37
N LEU A 203 -4.20 10.21 25.34
CA LEU A 203 -4.50 11.64 25.43
C LEU A 203 -5.81 11.76 26.23
N LYS A 204 -5.69 11.81 27.56
CA LYS A 204 -6.80 12.28 28.39
C LYS A 204 -7.08 13.72 27.99
N ASN A 205 -8.36 14.04 27.86
CA ASN A 205 -8.98 15.34 27.57
C ASN A 205 -9.36 15.52 26.09
N ASN A 206 -10.59 15.12 25.72
CA ASN A 206 -11.50 15.94 24.90
C ASN A 206 -12.86 15.28 24.55
N LEU A 207 -13.17 14.06 25.00
CA LEU A 207 -14.53 13.50 24.85
C LEU A 207 -15.02 12.94 26.19
N GLY A 208 -15.95 13.64 26.83
CA GLY A 208 -16.54 13.24 28.12
C GLY A 208 -17.45 12.01 28.01
N THR A 209 -17.53 11.25 29.09
CA THR A 209 -18.15 9.92 29.26
C THR A 209 -19.66 9.78 28.99
N LYS A 210 -20.33 10.80 28.41
CA LYS A 210 -21.79 10.78 28.14
C LYS A 210 -22.19 11.26 26.73
N ALA A 211 -21.24 11.58 25.85
CA ALA A 211 -21.51 12.08 24.49
C ALA A 211 -20.46 11.59 23.48
N THR A 212 -20.94 11.09 22.32
CA THR A 212 -20.39 9.88 21.67
C THR A 212 -20.09 10.01 20.17
N SER A 213 -20.35 11.20 19.63
CA SER A 213 -19.81 11.70 18.36
C SER A 213 -19.71 13.23 18.44
N VAL A 214 -18.83 13.86 17.66
CA VAL A 214 -18.73 15.34 17.63
C VAL A 214 -20.02 15.95 17.08
N ALA A 215 -20.71 15.25 16.18
CA ALA A 215 -22.04 15.62 15.71
C ALA A 215 -23.10 15.63 16.83
N ASP A 216 -23.02 14.73 17.83
CA ASP A 216 -23.91 14.74 18.99
C ASP A 216 -23.56 15.85 19.99
N HIS A 217 -22.29 16.25 20.07
CA HIS A 217 -21.87 17.43 20.83
C HIS A 217 -22.32 18.74 20.17
N LEU A 218 -22.24 18.86 18.84
CA LEU A 218 -22.81 19.96 18.06
C LEU A 218 -24.33 20.05 18.23
N ALA A 219 -25.04 18.91 18.11
CA ALA A 219 -26.49 18.85 18.28
C ALA A 219 -26.97 19.09 19.73
N ARG A 220 -26.08 18.94 20.72
CA ARG A 220 -26.36 19.23 22.15
C ARG A 220 -25.74 20.56 22.61
N GLY A 221 -25.07 21.30 21.73
CA GLY A 221 -24.38 22.55 22.06
C GLY A 221 -23.27 22.42 23.11
N LEU A 222 -22.66 21.24 23.26
CA LEU A 222 -21.63 20.94 24.27
C LEU A 222 -20.20 21.25 23.83
N VAL A 223 -20.01 21.73 22.59
CA VAL A 223 -18.71 22.14 22.02
C VAL A 223 -18.82 23.60 21.56
N GLY A 224 -17.91 24.44 22.04
CA GLY A 224 -17.77 25.84 21.63
C GLY A 224 -17.26 25.96 20.19
N GLU A 225 -17.48 27.13 19.58
CA GLU A 225 -17.15 27.48 18.19
C GLU A 225 -15.65 27.46 17.81
N GLY A 226 -14.77 26.75 18.54
CA GLY A 226 -13.42 26.39 18.08
C GLY A 226 -13.44 25.34 16.96
N MET A 227 -14.51 24.55 16.85
CA MET A 227 -14.80 23.74 15.66
C MET A 227 -15.75 24.49 14.72
N ARG A 228 -15.24 25.46 13.94
CA ARG A 228 -16.03 26.00 12.83
C ARG A 228 -16.05 25.01 11.67
N VAL A 229 -17.17 24.31 11.48
CA VAL A 229 -17.55 23.73 10.18
C VAL A 229 -17.92 24.91 9.27
N ASN A 230 -16.91 25.66 8.82
CA ASN A 230 -17.12 26.78 7.91
C ASN A 230 -17.01 26.31 6.47
N TYR A 231 -18.09 26.50 5.72
CA TYR A 231 -18.06 26.65 4.27
C TYR A 231 -17.22 27.89 3.94
N GLY A 232 -15.92 27.71 3.72
CA GLY A 232 -15.06 28.78 3.22
C GLY A 232 -15.07 28.81 1.70
N SER A 233 -15.18 30.00 1.11
CA SER A 233 -15.10 30.31 -0.33
C SER A 233 -13.86 29.75 -1.04
N ASP A 234 -12.80 29.47 -0.28
CA ASP A 234 -11.47 29.16 -0.81
C ASP A 234 -11.23 27.63 -0.89
N ASN A 235 -12.08 26.83 -0.26
CA ASN A 235 -12.16 25.39 -0.51
C ASN A 235 -13.55 24.79 -0.12
N PRO A 236 -14.66 25.28 -0.71
CA PRO A 236 -16.02 24.81 -0.40
C PRO A 236 -16.27 23.39 -0.93
N VAL A 237 -15.44 23.00 -1.90
CA VAL A 237 -15.56 21.79 -2.71
C VAL A 237 -15.27 20.54 -1.90
N LEU A 238 -14.31 20.56 -0.99
CA LEU A 238 -13.87 19.33 -0.31
C LEU A 238 -14.94 18.79 0.66
N PHE A 239 -15.67 19.67 1.36
CA PHE A 239 -16.76 19.26 2.25
C PHE A 239 -18.05 18.93 1.49
N GLU A 240 -18.37 19.68 0.42
CA GLU A 240 -19.48 19.33 -0.48
C GLU A 240 -19.21 18.01 -1.19
N LYS A 241 -17.99 17.75 -1.65
CA LYS A 241 -17.65 16.48 -2.31
C LYS A 241 -17.52 15.31 -1.36
N LEU A 242 -16.99 15.47 -0.13
CA LEU A 242 -17.07 14.42 0.90
C LEU A 242 -18.53 14.07 1.23
N LYS A 243 -19.44 15.06 1.16
CA LYS A 243 -20.89 14.86 1.32
C LYS A 243 -21.58 14.26 0.08
N ASP A 244 -21.21 14.68 -1.13
CA ASP A 244 -21.87 14.33 -2.39
C ASP A 244 -21.35 13.01 -2.99
N ASN A 245 -20.10 12.64 -2.69
CA ASN A 245 -19.44 11.45 -3.26
C ASN A 245 -19.54 10.20 -2.37
N GLY A 246 -20.21 10.28 -1.21
CA GLY A 246 -20.50 9.12 -0.36
C GLY A 246 -19.30 8.47 0.31
N VAL A 247 -18.22 9.23 0.55
CA VAL A 247 -17.01 8.74 1.21
C VAL A 247 -16.95 9.24 2.65
N GLU A 248 -17.15 8.27 3.56
CA GLU A 248 -16.92 8.25 5.01
C GLU A 248 -17.51 9.36 5.92
N PRO A 249 -18.13 9.00 7.07
CA PRO A 249 -18.64 9.99 8.02
C PRO A 249 -17.52 10.85 8.63
N GLY A 250 -17.72 12.17 8.70
CA GLY A 250 -16.71 13.09 9.24
C GLY A 250 -17.14 14.56 9.34
N PHE A 251 -16.28 15.41 9.92
CA PHE A 251 -16.50 16.86 10.09
C PHE A 251 -15.18 17.67 9.99
N ILE A 252 -15.27 19.01 9.86
CA ILE A 252 -14.12 19.92 9.80
C ILE A 252 -14.02 20.76 11.08
N CYS A 253 -12.83 20.90 11.65
CA CYS A 253 -12.56 21.78 12.79
C CYS A 253 -11.31 22.65 12.59
N LYS A 254 -11.17 23.70 13.42
CA LYS A 254 -9.94 24.48 13.57
C LYS A 254 -9.26 24.11 14.89
N GLN A 255 -7.96 24.37 14.98
CA GLN A 255 -7.23 24.30 16.24
C GLN A 255 -7.59 25.48 17.14
N ASP A 256 -7.63 25.21 18.44
CA ASP A 256 -8.05 26.14 19.48
C ASP A 256 -6.96 26.25 20.55
N TRP A 257 -7.01 27.32 21.34
CA TRP A 257 -6.01 27.62 22.35
C TRP A 257 -5.99 26.56 23.46
N SER A 258 -4.82 25.95 23.69
CA SER A 258 -4.64 24.87 24.67
C SER A 258 -4.04 25.35 26.00
N ALA A 259 -4.08 24.51 27.03
CA ALA A 259 -3.40 24.77 28.30
C ALA A 259 -1.88 24.92 28.13
N ASN A 260 -1.27 24.19 27.19
CA ASN A 260 0.15 24.36 26.87
C ASN A 260 0.44 25.72 26.22
N ASP A 261 -0.50 26.25 25.43
CA ASP A 261 -0.36 27.60 24.86
C ASP A 261 -0.49 28.66 25.95
N THR A 262 -1.37 28.44 26.95
CA THR A 262 -1.41 29.25 28.17
C THR A 262 -0.09 29.17 28.96
N SER A 263 0.51 27.99 29.14
CA SER A 263 1.82 27.88 29.80
C SER A 263 2.92 28.58 29.01
N SER A 264 2.93 28.44 27.68
CA SER A 264 3.88 29.11 26.78
C SER A 264 3.72 30.63 26.80
N LEU A 265 2.51 31.16 26.99
CA LEU A 265 2.20 32.60 27.10
C LEU A 265 2.99 33.29 28.23
N PHE A 266 3.23 32.58 29.33
CA PHE A 266 3.93 33.07 30.53
C PHE A 266 5.41 32.67 30.60
N THR A 267 5.96 32.09 29.52
CA THR A 267 7.39 31.78 29.47
C THR A 267 8.19 33.05 29.16
N ASP A 268 9.17 33.39 30.00
CA ASP A 268 10.03 34.55 29.79
C ASP A 268 11.04 34.31 28.65
N LEU A 269 10.87 35.10 27.59
CA LEU A 269 11.69 35.08 26.39
C LEU A 269 13.14 35.56 26.61
N ASN A 270 13.43 36.28 27.71
CA ASN A 270 14.74 36.88 27.96
C ASN A 270 15.69 36.04 28.82
N THR A 271 15.24 34.88 29.31
CA THR A 271 16.07 33.98 30.13
C THR A 271 17.25 33.40 29.34
N SER A 272 18.34 33.05 30.02
CA SER A 272 19.46 32.33 29.40
C SER A 272 18.99 31.01 28.78
N GLN A 273 18.13 30.26 29.47
CA GLN A 273 17.54 29.02 28.97
C GLN A 273 16.79 29.21 27.64
N SER A 274 16.00 30.28 27.50
CA SER A 274 15.30 30.62 26.25
C SER A 274 16.31 30.88 25.11
N ARG A 275 17.39 31.62 25.39
CA ARG A 275 18.43 31.89 24.39
C ARG A 275 19.19 30.63 23.96
N ASP A 276 19.53 29.77 24.91
CA ASP A 276 20.23 28.50 24.62
C ASP A 276 19.35 27.58 23.75
N GLN A 277 18.05 27.51 24.02
CA GLN A 277 17.09 26.77 23.21
C GLN A 277 16.97 27.34 21.79
N LEU A 278 16.96 28.67 21.64
CA LEU A 278 16.93 29.32 20.33
C LEU A 278 18.20 29.01 19.52
N GLU A 279 19.39 29.05 20.12
CA GLU A 279 20.64 28.73 19.42
C GLU A 279 20.69 27.25 19.00
N ASN A 280 20.19 26.33 19.84
CA ASN A 280 20.04 24.94 19.45
C ASN A 280 19.09 24.76 18.25
N LEU A 281 17.94 25.47 18.24
CA LEU A 281 17.01 25.43 17.11
C LEU A 281 17.62 26.01 15.83
N LYS A 282 18.44 27.06 15.91
CA LYS A 282 19.16 27.61 14.74
C LYS A 282 20.17 26.61 14.16
N TYR A 283 20.84 25.85 15.02
CA TYR A 283 21.74 24.78 14.59
C TYR A 283 20.98 23.67 13.85
N ILE A 284 19.81 23.26 14.37
CA ILE A 284 18.98 22.21 13.77
C ILE A 284 18.33 22.67 12.46
N TYR A 285 17.97 23.95 12.33
CA TYR A 285 17.22 24.50 11.19
C TYR A 285 17.94 25.70 10.51
N PRO A 286 19.03 25.46 9.76
CA PRO A 286 19.87 26.53 9.19
C PRO A 286 19.13 27.45 8.21
N GLY A 287 18.14 26.94 7.47
CA GLY A 287 17.33 27.75 6.55
C GLY A 287 16.42 28.77 7.25
N VAL A 288 16.01 28.49 8.49
CA VAL A 288 15.26 29.45 9.35
C VAL A 288 16.24 30.37 10.09
N ALA A 289 17.41 29.86 10.47
CA ALA A 289 18.47 30.65 11.08
C ALA A 289 18.92 31.83 10.21
N ALA A 290 19.03 31.63 8.88
CA ALA A 290 19.34 32.71 7.94
C ALA A 290 18.31 33.86 7.98
N LYS A 291 17.03 33.55 8.23
CA LYS A 291 15.97 34.56 8.35
C LYS A 291 15.99 35.32 9.68
N CYS A 292 16.76 34.83 10.66
CA CYS A 292 16.90 35.45 11.98
C CYS A 292 17.94 36.58 11.99
N GLU A 293 18.79 36.70 10.96
CA GLU A 293 19.86 37.69 10.90
C GLU A 293 19.30 39.12 10.94
N GLY A 294 19.90 39.97 11.79
CA GLY A 294 19.48 41.35 12.00
C GLY A 294 18.15 41.55 12.74
N LYS A 295 17.48 40.48 13.20
CA LYS A 295 16.18 40.56 13.88
C LYS A 295 16.30 40.63 15.41
N PRO A 296 15.37 41.30 16.12
CA PRO A 296 15.28 41.23 17.57
C PRO A 296 14.98 39.81 18.08
N LEU A 297 15.41 39.49 19.31
CA LEU A 297 15.20 38.17 19.95
C LEU A 297 13.75 37.66 19.84
N ARG A 298 12.76 38.54 20.10
CA ARG A 298 11.33 38.22 19.97
C ARG A 298 10.96 37.75 18.57
N GLU A 299 11.41 38.44 17.52
CA GLU A 299 11.11 38.08 16.13
C GLU A 299 11.81 36.79 15.72
N GLN A 300 13.02 36.54 16.23
CA GLN A 300 13.71 35.28 16.01
C GLN A 300 12.90 34.12 16.62
N ILE A 301 12.45 34.26 17.87
CA ILE A 301 11.57 33.26 18.52
C ILE A 301 10.26 33.08 17.75
N MET A 302 9.65 34.16 17.25
CA MET A 302 8.43 34.09 16.43
C MET A 302 8.62 33.27 15.16
N LEU A 303 9.79 33.30 14.51
CA LEU A 303 10.08 32.51 13.31
C LEU A 303 10.12 31.00 13.58
N PHE A 304 10.56 30.60 14.78
CA PHE A 304 10.56 29.19 15.22
C PHE A 304 9.21 28.74 15.80
N GLY A 305 8.34 29.68 16.20
CA GLY A 305 6.98 29.39 16.66
C GLY A 305 6.93 28.43 17.86
N ARG A 306 6.08 27.40 17.81
CA ARG A 306 5.89 26.43 18.91
C ARG A 306 7.09 25.49 19.13
N ALA A 307 8.06 25.45 18.22
CA ALA A 307 9.32 24.73 18.47
C ALA A 307 10.11 25.38 19.61
N HIS A 308 9.89 26.68 19.85
CA HIS A 308 10.46 27.42 20.96
C HIS A 308 9.44 27.54 22.12
N PRO A 309 9.80 27.22 23.38
CA PRO A 309 8.85 27.25 24.51
C PRO A 309 8.19 28.61 24.76
N ALA A 310 8.89 29.71 24.46
CA ALA A 310 8.37 31.08 24.53
C ALA A 310 7.67 31.58 23.24
N GLY A 311 7.36 30.69 22.29
CA GLY A 311 6.75 31.07 21.00
C GLY A 311 5.44 31.84 21.14
N ILE A 312 4.52 31.35 21.99
CA ILE A 312 3.23 32.03 22.24
C ILE A 312 3.45 33.36 22.97
N ALA A 313 4.36 33.40 23.95
CA ALA A 313 4.72 34.65 24.63
C ALA A 313 5.24 35.72 23.67
N ALA A 314 6.10 35.35 22.72
CA ALA A 314 6.66 36.27 21.74
C ALA A 314 5.58 36.84 20.79
N VAL A 315 4.66 35.99 20.34
CA VAL A 315 3.51 36.40 19.52
C VAL A 315 2.53 37.28 20.31
N ALA A 316 2.25 36.94 21.56
CA ALA A 316 1.39 37.73 22.43
C ALA A 316 1.96 39.12 22.72
N ASP A 317 3.26 39.23 23.01
CA ASP A 317 3.96 40.52 23.20
C ASP A 317 3.88 41.39 21.94
N TYR A 318 4.02 40.77 20.76
CA TYR A 318 3.86 41.44 19.48
C TYR A 318 2.42 41.96 19.28
N MET A 319 1.41 41.14 19.56
CA MET A 319 0.00 41.53 19.42
C MET A 319 -0.39 42.62 20.42
N LEU A 320 0.11 42.55 21.66
CA LEU A 320 -0.09 43.59 22.67
C LEU A 320 0.49 44.92 22.20
N GLU A 321 1.78 44.95 21.80
CA GLU A 321 2.43 46.17 21.33
C GLU A 321 1.70 46.79 20.14
N LYS A 322 1.31 45.98 19.15
CA LYS A 322 0.53 46.44 17.99
C LYS A 322 -0.83 46.99 18.41
N ALA A 323 -1.54 46.30 19.29
CA ALA A 323 -2.90 46.67 19.66
C ALA A 323 -2.96 47.91 20.56
N MET A 324 -1.95 48.16 21.41
CA MET A 324 -1.89 49.38 22.23
C MET A 324 -1.72 50.67 21.41
N LEU A 325 -1.25 50.56 20.16
CA LEU A 325 -1.15 51.70 19.23
C LEU A 325 -2.50 52.05 18.55
N ASP A 326 -3.49 51.16 18.63
CA ASP A 326 -4.83 51.37 18.07
C ASP A 326 -5.86 51.52 19.20
N PRO A 327 -6.34 52.75 19.50
CA PRO A 327 -7.36 53.00 20.51
C PRO A 327 -8.69 52.26 20.27
N ASN A 328 -8.94 51.81 19.03
CA ASN A 328 -10.14 51.08 18.67
C ASN A 328 -10.01 49.58 18.91
N SER A 329 -8.81 49.06 19.14
CA SER A 329 -8.57 47.64 19.35
C SER A 329 -9.23 47.13 20.64
N ALA A 330 -9.66 45.87 20.63
CA ALA A 330 -10.29 45.25 21.81
C ALA A 330 -9.34 45.19 23.00
N ILE A 331 -8.06 44.89 22.76
CA ILE A 331 -6.99 44.86 23.76
C ILE A 331 -6.80 46.24 24.39
N CYS A 332 -6.70 47.31 23.60
CA CYS A 332 -6.47 48.66 24.14
C CYS A 332 -7.65 49.13 24.99
N LYS A 333 -8.89 48.86 24.55
CA LYS A 333 -10.10 49.19 25.33
C LYS A 333 -10.15 48.45 26.67
N ALA A 334 -9.89 47.14 26.64
CA ALA A 334 -9.84 46.33 27.86
C ALA A 334 -8.69 46.72 28.78
N PHE A 335 -7.55 47.16 28.22
CA PHE A 335 -6.42 47.66 28.99
C PHE A 335 -6.78 48.94 29.75
N VAL A 336 -7.37 49.94 29.08
CA VAL A 336 -7.78 51.21 29.73
C VAL A 336 -8.80 50.96 30.85
N GLU A 337 -9.71 50.00 30.66
CA GLU A 337 -10.69 49.62 31.69
C GLU A 337 -10.03 48.97 32.91
N LYS A 338 -9.10 48.02 32.68
CA LYS A 338 -8.48 47.22 33.75
C LYS A 338 -7.28 47.90 34.41
N PHE A 339 -6.66 48.88 33.74
CA PHE A 339 -5.46 49.61 34.19
C PHE A 339 -5.62 51.14 34.03
N PRO A 340 -6.60 51.78 34.72
CA PRO A 340 -6.93 53.19 34.51
C PRO A 340 -5.81 54.18 34.90
N GLY A 341 -4.76 53.72 35.60
CA GLY A 341 -3.62 54.53 36.02
C GLY A 341 -2.38 54.42 35.14
N VAL A 342 -2.39 53.58 34.09
CA VAL A 342 -1.25 53.38 33.19
C VAL A 342 -1.71 53.68 31.76
N GLY A 343 -1.03 54.59 31.06
CA GLY A 343 -1.33 54.88 29.66
C GLY A 343 -1.01 53.68 28.75
N PRO A 344 -1.78 53.41 27.68
CA PRO A 344 -1.52 52.29 26.76
C PRO A 344 -0.10 52.26 26.18
N ALA A 345 0.52 53.43 25.96
CA ALA A 345 1.90 53.54 25.50
C ALA A 345 2.94 53.00 26.50
N ASN A 346 2.60 52.99 27.80
CA ASN A 346 3.47 52.57 28.89
C ASN A 346 2.99 51.26 29.53
N TRP A 347 2.24 50.43 28.80
CA TRP A 347 1.59 49.24 29.36
C TRP A 347 2.52 48.26 30.09
N ARG A 348 3.82 48.28 29.76
CA ARG A 348 4.84 47.46 30.45
C ARG A 348 5.03 47.84 31.92
N GLU A 349 4.72 49.09 32.32
CA GLU A 349 4.79 49.55 33.72
C GLU A 349 3.77 48.83 34.61
N ALA A 350 2.69 48.28 34.05
CA ALA A 350 1.71 47.47 34.77
C ALA A 350 2.17 46.02 35.04
N GLY A 351 3.38 45.65 34.55
CA GLY A 351 3.95 44.30 34.63
C GLY A 351 3.41 43.39 33.53
N VAL A 352 4.29 42.85 32.67
CA VAL A 352 3.92 42.08 31.47
C VAL A 352 3.04 40.86 31.80
N ASP A 353 3.39 40.09 32.83
CA ASP A 353 2.62 38.92 33.22
C ASP A 353 1.23 39.28 33.76
N ASN A 354 1.15 40.39 34.52
CA ASN A 354 -0.13 40.90 35.01
C ASN A 354 -1.02 41.39 33.87
N VAL A 355 -0.45 42.07 32.87
CA VAL A 355 -1.17 42.48 31.66
C VAL A 355 -1.64 41.26 30.86
N LYS A 356 -0.77 40.27 30.63
CA LYS A 356 -1.14 39.02 29.94
C LYS A 356 -2.25 38.26 30.66
N LYS A 357 -2.20 38.21 31.99
CA LYS A 357 -3.19 37.54 32.83
C LYS A 357 -4.53 38.25 32.82
N GLN A 358 -4.55 39.57 32.93
CA GLN A 358 -5.79 40.35 32.94
C GLN A 358 -6.41 40.51 31.55
N LEU A 359 -5.61 40.46 30.47
CA LEU A 359 -6.05 40.57 29.08
C LEU A 359 -6.03 39.25 28.32
N PHE A 360 -6.01 38.11 29.03
CA PHE A 360 -5.83 36.79 28.42
C PHE A 360 -6.84 36.53 27.29
N THR A 361 -8.12 36.82 27.54
CA THR A 361 -9.20 36.60 26.57
C THR A 361 -8.98 37.39 25.29
N GLU A 362 -8.64 38.68 25.42
CA GLU A 362 -8.41 39.59 24.31
C GLU A 362 -7.14 39.23 23.52
N ILE A 363 -6.06 38.82 24.20
CA ILE A 363 -4.83 38.34 23.58
C ILE A 363 -5.07 37.05 22.79
N ARG A 364 -5.73 36.07 23.43
CA ARG A 364 -6.08 34.80 22.80
C ARG A 364 -6.89 35.03 21.53
N GLU A 365 -7.94 35.86 21.62
CA GLU A 365 -8.75 36.21 20.45
C GLU A 365 -7.95 36.91 19.37
N ALA A 366 -7.07 37.84 19.72
CA ALA A 366 -6.23 38.54 18.75
C ALA A 366 -5.32 37.56 17.98
N VAL A 367 -4.69 36.62 18.68
CA VAL A 367 -3.80 35.61 18.08
C VAL A 367 -4.57 34.59 17.25
N SER A 368 -5.67 34.03 17.76
CA SER A 368 -6.45 33.00 17.07
C SER A 368 -7.25 33.51 15.88
N ASN A 369 -7.47 34.83 15.76
CA ASN A 369 -8.25 35.44 14.67
C ASN A 369 -7.42 35.94 13.49
N VAL A 370 -6.08 35.85 13.51
CA VAL A 370 -5.23 36.21 12.36
C VAL A 370 -5.52 35.25 11.19
N LYS A 371 -5.86 35.80 10.01
CA LYS A 371 -6.26 35.05 8.81
C LYS A 371 -5.17 35.12 7.75
N GLN A 372 -5.24 34.24 6.74
CA GLN A 372 -4.28 34.17 5.63
C GLN A 372 -4.05 35.50 4.89
N ASN A 373 -5.06 36.39 4.86
CA ASN A 373 -4.96 37.70 4.20
C ASN A 373 -4.54 38.83 5.16
N ASP A 374 -4.22 38.52 6.42
CA ASP A 374 -3.76 39.50 7.39
C ASP A 374 -2.24 39.76 7.21
N PRO A 375 -1.78 41.01 7.26
CA PRO A 375 -0.34 41.34 7.20
C PRO A 375 0.53 40.63 8.25
N ASP A 376 -0.06 40.13 9.33
CA ASP A 376 0.66 39.40 10.38
C ASP A 376 0.77 37.89 10.13
N TYR A 377 0.01 37.34 9.19
CA TYR A 377 -0.11 35.89 8.98
C TYR A 377 1.25 35.19 8.81
N ASP A 378 2.11 35.76 7.96
CA ASP A 378 3.42 35.18 7.63
C ASP A 378 4.53 35.54 8.64
N LYS A 379 4.21 36.33 9.68
CA LYS A 379 5.21 36.74 10.69
C LYS A 379 5.56 35.63 11.68
N SER A 380 4.69 34.64 11.85
CA SER A 380 4.96 33.47 12.69
C SER A 380 4.13 32.26 12.27
N PRO A 381 4.70 31.02 12.25
CA PRO A 381 3.93 29.80 12.03
C PRO A 381 2.84 29.55 13.09
N ILE A 382 2.86 30.25 14.23
CA ILE A 382 1.80 30.22 15.25
C ILE A 382 0.48 30.79 14.72
N PHE A 383 0.49 31.86 13.91
CA PHE A 383 -0.76 32.39 13.34
C PHE A 383 -1.38 31.41 12.36
N LYS A 384 -0.53 30.73 11.58
CA LYS A 384 -0.95 29.67 10.66
C LYS A 384 -1.60 28.49 11.41
N HIS A 385 -1.02 28.07 12.54
CA HIS A 385 -1.54 26.99 13.39
C HIS A 385 -3.03 27.17 13.74
N PHE A 386 -3.43 28.34 14.24
CA PHE A 386 -4.84 28.60 14.60
C PHE A 386 -5.77 28.83 13.39
N SER A 387 -5.20 29.04 12.20
CA SER A 387 -5.94 29.20 10.95
C SER A 387 -6.22 27.88 10.22
N ASP A 388 -5.39 26.85 10.46
CA ASP A 388 -5.40 25.59 9.73
C ASP A 388 -6.70 24.80 9.98
N ARG A 389 -7.18 24.12 8.93
CA ARG A 389 -8.41 23.30 8.97
C ARG A 389 -8.04 21.82 9.05
N HIS A 390 -8.69 21.09 9.93
CA HIS A 390 -8.53 19.65 10.09
C HIS A 390 -9.83 18.91 9.76
N ILE A 391 -9.74 17.77 9.09
CA ILE A 391 -10.89 16.92 8.77
C ILE A 391 -10.85 15.67 9.63
N VAL A 392 -11.89 15.40 10.40
CA VAL A 392 -11.99 14.14 11.15
C VAL A 392 -12.85 13.15 10.34
N LYS A 393 -12.26 12.03 9.91
CA LYS A 393 -12.89 10.91 9.18
C LYS A 393 -13.23 9.75 10.12
N LEU A 394 -14.10 8.85 9.64
CA LEU A 394 -14.56 7.63 10.32
C LEU A 394 -15.28 7.87 11.65
N ASP A 395 -15.87 9.06 11.83
CA ASP A 395 -16.69 9.40 13.00
C ASP A 395 -18.15 8.92 12.81
N TYR A 396 -18.38 7.61 12.98
CA TYR A 396 -19.74 7.04 12.85
C TYR A 396 -20.66 7.52 13.98
N ASN A 397 -21.87 7.96 13.59
CA ASN A 397 -22.89 8.44 14.51
C ASN A 397 -23.62 7.28 15.21
N GLU A 398 -23.87 7.42 16.50
CA GLU A 398 -24.56 6.40 17.29
C GLU A 398 -26.03 6.19 16.90
N LYS A 399 -26.67 7.20 16.29
CA LYS A 399 -28.02 7.11 15.72
C LYS A 399 -28.10 6.16 14.53
N ASP A 400 -26.98 5.87 13.87
CA ASP A 400 -26.90 4.93 12.74
C ASP A 400 -26.69 3.47 13.19
N ARG A 401 -26.69 3.19 14.50
CA ARG A 401 -26.51 1.84 15.08
C ARG A 401 -27.80 1.00 14.93
N ILE A 402 -27.69 -0.16 14.27
CA ILE A 402 -28.83 -1.01 13.88
C ILE A 402 -29.32 -1.92 15.03
N ILE A 403 -28.42 -2.52 15.81
CA ILE A 403 -28.73 -3.59 16.78
C ILE A 403 -28.04 -3.33 18.15
N CYS A 404 -28.74 -3.70 19.24
CA CYS A 404 -28.31 -3.70 20.64
C CYS A 404 -27.86 -2.36 21.24
N LYS A 405 -28.82 -1.60 21.80
CA LYS A 405 -28.54 -0.37 22.59
C LYS A 405 -28.00 -0.63 24.02
N LYS A 406 -27.93 -1.89 24.47
CA LYS A 406 -27.71 -2.25 25.89
C LYS A 406 -26.57 -3.25 26.15
N ALA A 407 -25.85 -3.74 25.14
CA ALA A 407 -24.77 -4.71 25.32
C ALA A 407 -23.41 -4.06 25.02
N ALA A 408 -22.43 -4.31 25.90
CA ALA A 408 -21.12 -3.66 25.97
C ALA A 408 -20.14 -4.00 24.82
N SER A 409 -20.60 -4.63 23.73
CA SER A 409 -19.77 -4.93 22.55
C SER A 409 -20.49 -4.60 21.23
N ALA A 410 -20.07 -3.52 20.57
CA ALA A 410 -20.01 -3.40 19.11
C ALA A 410 -21.28 -3.69 18.25
N GLY A 411 -22.38 -2.94 18.43
CA GLY A 411 -23.47 -2.94 17.44
C GLY A 411 -23.01 -2.58 16.01
N LYS A 412 -23.71 -3.05 14.97
CA LYS A 412 -23.41 -2.66 13.57
C LYS A 412 -23.90 -1.24 13.30
N PHE A 413 -23.04 -0.40 12.73
CA PHE A 413 -23.35 0.96 12.31
C PHE A 413 -23.61 0.98 10.81
N MET A 414 -24.77 1.50 10.41
CA MET A 414 -25.02 1.82 9.00
C MET A 414 -24.08 2.94 8.57
N ARG A 415 -23.71 2.93 7.30
CA ARG A 415 -23.17 4.15 6.70
C ARG A 415 -24.24 5.27 6.73
N PRO A 416 -23.86 6.56 6.74
CA PRO A 416 -24.83 7.66 6.74
C PRO A 416 -25.83 7.58 5.58
N GLU A 417 -27.07 8.07 5.79
CA GLU A 417 -28.17 8.06 4.79
C GLU A 417 -27.80 8.67 3.44
N ARG A 418 -26.82 9.57 3.44
CA ARG A 418 -26.46 10.44 2.31
C ARG A 418 -25.76 9.69 1.15
N ILE A 419 -25.37 8.44 1.35
CA ILE A 419 -24.73 7.56 0.34
C ILE A 419 -25.74 7.04 -0.72
N VAL A 420 -27.03 7.30 -0.54
CA VAL A 420 -28.11 6.56 -1.22
C VAL A 420 -28.83 7.33 -2.32
N ASN A 421 -28.61 8.64 -2.48
CA ASN A 421 -29.49 9.52 -3.27
C ASN A 421 -29.63 9.18 -4.78
N GLY A 422 -28.94 8.16 -5.30
CA GLY A 422 -29.12 7.65 -6.66
C GLY A 422 -29.43 6.14 -6.82
N ARG A 423 -29.62 5.36 -5.75
CA ARG A 423 -29.85 3.90 -5.86
C ARG A 423 -31.26 3.51 -5.41
N ARG A 424 -32.04 2.87 -6.30
CA ARG A 424 -33.39 2.29 -6.03
C ARG A 424 -33.46 1.36 -4.79
N PHE A 425 -32.32 0.95 -4.22
CA PHE A 425 -32.20 0.01 -3.09
C PHE A 425 -31.34 0.51 -1.91
N GLY A 426 -31.09 1.82 -1.76
CA GLY A 426 -30.00 2.22 -0.87
C GLY A 426 -30.19 1.98 0.64
N GLN A 427 -31.40 1.77 1.15
CA GLN A 427 -31.58 1.25 2.52
C GLN A 427 -31.03 -0.18 2.67
N ILE A 428 -31.27 -1.06 1.68
CA ILE A 428 -30.75 -2.43 1.65
C ILE A 428 -29.22 -2.42 1.54
N TYR A 429 -28.66 -1.55 0.70
CA TYR A 429 -27.22 -1.38 0.58
C TYR A 429 -26.56 -0.91 1.89
N ARG A 430 -27.17 0.04 2.61
CA ARG A 430 -26.68 0.52 3.92
C ARG A 430 -26.69 -0.58 4.98
N LEU A 431 -27.71 -1.44 4.98
CA LEU A 431 -27.80 -2.60 5.87
C LEU A 431 -26.74 -3.66 5.55
N GLN A 432 -26.53 -3.96 4.26
CA GLN A 432 -25.52 -4.93 3.81
C GLN A 432 -24.07 -4.47 4.07
N THR A 433 -23.82 -3.16 4.13
CA THR A 433 -22.48 -2.56 4.30
C THR A 433 -22.21 -2.07 5.72
N ALA A 434 -23.07 -2.41 6.68
CA ALA A 434 -22.92 -2.00 8.06
C ALA A 434 -21.71 -2.68 8.74
N LYS A 435 -20.90 -1.90 9.45
CA LYS A 435 -19.65 -2.35 10.09
C LYS A 435 -19.77 -2.30 11.61
N THR A 436 -19.04 -3.15 12.32
CA THR A 436 -18.96 -3.08 13.79
C THR A 436 -18.10 -1.90 14.23
N ALA A 437 -18.25 -1.45 15.49
CA ALA A 437 -17.37 -0.42 16.08
C ALA A 437 -15.87 -0.79 15.97
N ASP A 438 -15.55 -2.07 16.19
CA ASP A 438 -14.18 -2.56 16.09
C ASP A 438 -13.68 -2.61 14.66
N ASP A 439 -14.54 -2.94 13.68
CA ASP A 439 -14.17 -2.85 12.27
C ASP A 439 -13.82 -1.42 11.88
N ILE A 440 -14.66 -0.45 12.27
CA ILE A 440 -14.46 0.97 11.99
C ILE A 440 -13.17 1.48 12.62
N SER A 441 -12.96 1.19 13.91
CA SER A 441 -11.75 1.62 14.63
C SER A 441 -10.50 0.96 14.07
N SER A 442 -10.57 -0.32 13.72
CA SER A 442 -9.48 -1.03 13.06
C SER A 442 -9.19 -0.50 11.66
N ASP A 443 -10.23 -0.15 10.89
CA ASP A 443 -10.08 0.44 9.55
C ASP A 443 -9.37 1.79 9.62
N ALA A 444 -9.70 2.63 10.61
CA ALA A 444 -9.01 3.89 10.87
C ALA A 444 -7.49 3.69 11.05
N VAL A 445 -7.08 2.74 11.90
CA VAL A 445 -5.66 2.43 12.11
C VAL A 445 -5.01 1.96 10.80
N THR A 446 -5.69 1.11 10.04
CA THR A 446 -5.11 0.57 8.81
C THR A 446 -5.06 1.58 7.65
N GLU A 447 -5.95 2.56 7.60
CA GLU A 447 -5.88 3.65 6.64
C GLU A 447 -4.74 4.62 6.99
N ALA A 448 -4.54 4.93 8.28
CA ALA A 448 -3.34 5.67 8.71
C ALA A 448 -2.05 4.94 8.30
N LEU A 449 -1.99 3.63 8.53
CA LEU A 449 -0.85 2.80 8.11
C LEU A 449 -0.62 2.86 6.59
N ALA A 450 -1.67 2.76 5.78
CA ALA A 450 -1.57 2.86 4.32
C ALA A 450 -1.10 4.26 3.87
N ASN A 451 -1.53 5.32 4.56
CA ASN A 451 -1.08 6.68 4.31
C ASN A 451 0.40 6.87 4.67
N ASP A 452 0.84 6.34 5.80
CA ASP A 452 2.24 6.43 6.21
C ASP A 452 3.16 5.60 5.30
N LEU A 453 2.69 4.44 4.81
CA LEU A 453 3.36 3.70 3.75
C LEU A 453 3.50 4.55 2.48
N THR A 454 2.44 5.28 2.10
CA THR A 454 2.43 6.21 0.95
C THR A 454 3.47 7.32 1.12
N ARG A 455 3.56 7.91 2.31
CA ARG A 455 4.54 8.96 2.62
C ARG A 455 5.97 8.45 2.65
N ILE A 456 6.23 7.30 3.28
CA ILE A 456 7.56 6.68 3.30
C ILE A 456 8.01 6.29 1.89
N ALA A 457 7.07 5.92 1.02
CA ALA A 457 7.31 5.68 -0.40
C ALA A 457 7.58 6.94 -1.25
N GLY A 458 7.68 8.12 -0.64
CA GLY A 458 7.99 9.36 -1.34
C GLY A 458 6.81 9.97 -2.11
N VAL A 459 5.61 9.40 -2.00
CA VAL A 459 4.40 9.96 -2.60
C VAL A 459 3.89 11.09 -1.70
N PRO A 460 3.78 12.34 -2.18
CA PRO A 460 3.20 13.41 -1.38
C PRO A 460 1.74 13.08 -1.06
N SER A 461 1.39 13.00 0.22
CA SER A 461 0.03 12.69 0.65
C SER A 461 -0.41 13.49 1.88
N GLN A 462 -1.70 13.43 2.18
CA GLN A 462 -2.25 13.99 3.41
C GLN A 462 -1.54 13.47 4.66
N GLU A 463 -1.52 14.27 5.72
CA GLU A 463 -1.12 13.80 7.05
C GLU A 463 -2.34 13.20 7.73
N LEU A 464 -2.22 11.98 8.23
CA LEU A 464 -3.27 11.31 9.01
C LEU A 464 -2.80 11.07 10.44
N GLN A 465 -3.60 11.50 11.40
CA GLN A 465 -3.36 11.25 12.81
C GLN A 465 -4.52 10.44 13.39
N ILE A 466 -4.21 9.41 14.18
CA ILE A 466 -5.23 8.61 14.85
C ILE A 466 -5.74 9.37 16.08
N VAL A 467 -7.05 9.61 16.12
CA VAL A 467 -7.74 10.29 17.21
C VAL A 467 -8.63 9.28 17.94
N ARG A 468 -8.81 9.47 19.26
CA ARG A 468 -9.56 8.54 20.10
C ARG A 468 -10.84 9.15 20.62
N GLY A 469 -11.80 8.28 20.93
CA GLY A 469 -13.03 8.59 21.63
C GLY A 469 -13.65 7.33 22.25
N GLN A 470 -14.88 7.46 22.70
CA GLN A 470 -15.70 6.36 23.21
C GLN A 470 -17.15 6.53 22.77
N TYR A 471 -17.85 5.41 22.58
CA TYR A 471 -19.30 5.37 22.37
C TYR A 471 -20.08 5.45 23.70
N SER A 472 -21.43 5.53 23.69
CA SER A 472 -22.22 5.83 24.92
C SER A 472 -22.16 4.72 25.96
N ASP A 473 -21.87 3.53 25.47
CA ASP A 473 -21.70 2.30 26.21
C ASP A 473 -20.28 2.12 26.76
N GLY A 474 -19.38 3.09 26.53
CA GLY A 474 -17.97 3.03 26.95
C GLY A 474 -17.06 2.29 25.96
N HIS A 475 -17.59 1.77 24.85
CA HIS A 475 -16.80 1.03 23.85
C HIS A 475 -15.75 1.95 23.20
N PRO A 476 -14.48 1.53 23.05
CA PRO A 476 -13.43 2.34 22.44
C PRO A 476 -13.73 2.73 20.98
N LYS A 477 -13.33 3.95 20.59
CA LYS A 477 -13.50 4.47 19.24
C LYS A 477 -12.21 5.08 18.73
N LEU A 478 -11.77 4.68 17.53
CA LEU A 478 -10.63 5.27 16.83
C LEU A 478 -11.11 5.94 15.53
N MET A 479 -10.58 7.13 15.27
CA MET A 479 -10.93 8.02 14.16
C MET A 479 -9.66 8.56 13.51
N LEU A 480 -9.79 9.26 12.38
CA LEU A 480 -8.65 9.86 11.68
C LEU A 480 -8.80 11.35 11.55
N GLN A 481 -7.79 12.11 11.94
CA GLN A 481 -7.66 13.53 11.64
C GLN A 481 -6.72 13.70 10.45
N ALA A 482 -7.23 14.29 9.37
CA ALA A 482 -6.53 14.56 8.14
C ALA A 482 -6.15 16.04 8.01
N ARG A 483 -4.95 16.29 7.48
CA ARG A 483 -4.48 17.60 7.02
C ARG A 483 -4.01 17.52 5.57
N PHE A 484 -4.45 18.46 4.75
CA PHE A 484 -4.19 18.50 3.31
C PHE A 484 -3.10 19.50 2.95
N GLY A 485 -2.48 19.30 1.78
CA GLY A 485 -1.55 20.26 1.18
C GLY A 485 -2.24 21.57 0.82
N SER A 486 -1.52 22.68 0.99
CA SER A 486 -1.99 24.01 0.58
C SER A 486 -2.29 24.03 -0.91
N GLY A 487 -3.43 24.61 -1.31
CA GLY A 487 -3.80 24.76 -2.73
C GLY A 487 -4.20 23.46 -3.44
N TYR A 488 -4.48 22.36 -2.71
CA TYR A 488 -4.93 21.10 -3.29
C TYR A 488 -6.19 21.26 -4.16
N GLN A 489 -6.14 20.73 -5.38
CA GLN A 489 -7.25 20.59 -6.32
C GLN A 489 -7.39 19.13 -6.77
N ASP A 490 -8.57 18.55 -6.64
CA ASP A 490 -8.86 17.20 -7.15
C ASP A 490 -8.74 17.12 -8.69
N MET A 491 -8.45 15.92 -9.18
CA MET A 491 -8.31 15.69 -10.63
C MET A 491 -9.64 15.72 -11.39
N GLU A 492 -10.77 15.51 -10.69
CA GLU A 492 -12.13 15.53 -11.26
C GLU A 492 -12.45 16.85 -11.97
N LYS A 493 -11.86 17.96 -11.51
CA LYS A 493 -12.08 19.30 -12.06
C LYS A 493 -11.16 19.66 -13.23
N GLY A 494 -11.00 18.76 -14.19
CA GLY A 494 -10.43 19.07 -15.50
C GLY A 494 -8.97 18.66 -15.72
N PHE A 495 -8.33 17.96 -14.78
CA PHE A 495 -7.00 17.38 -15.00
C PHE A 495 -7.06 15.99 -15.65
N LEU A 496 -8.20 15.30 -15.62
CA LEU A 496 -8.36 13.99 -16.23
C LEU A 496 -9.29 14.04 -17.45
N LYS A 497 -8.80 13.48 -18.56
CA LYS A 497 -9.61 13.18 -19.75
C LYS A 497 -9.21 11.79 -20.25
N ASP A 498 -10.20 10.92 -20.43
CA ASP A 498 -10.01 9.53 -20.84
C ASP A 498 -8.90 8.75 -20.07
N GLY A 499 -8.80 8.99 -18.76
CA GLY A 499 -7.80 8.34 -17.90
C GLY A 499 -6.37 8.85 -18.09
N GLN A 500 -6.18 9.97 -18.78
CA GLN A 500 -4.89 10.65 -18.99
C GLN A 500 -4.88 12.04 -18.34
N LEU A 501 -3.70 12.50 -17.92
CA LEU A 501 -3.50 13.83 -17.37
C LEU A 501 -3.55 14.89 -18.48
N GLN A 502 -4.17 16.03 -18.17
CA GLN A 502 -4.28 17.18 -19.06
C GLN A 502 -3.97 18.46 -18.32
N GLN A 503 -3.43 19.43 -19.04
CA GLN A 503 -3.23 20.78 -18.53
C GLN A 503 -4.57 21.46 -18.26
N LYS A 504 -4.65 22.20 -17.16
CA LYS A 504 -5.82 22.98 -16.77
C LYS A 504 -5.44 24.44 -16.57
N GLY A 505 -5.85 25.30 -17.50
CA GLY A 505 -5.41 26.70 -17.52
C GLY A 505 -3.88 26.77 -17.59
N ASP A 506 -3.25 27.57 -16.74
CA ASP A 506 -1.78 27.71 -16.70
C ASP A 506 -1.08 26.63 -15.84
N VAL A 507 -1.84 25.72 -15.20
CA VAL A 507 -1.26 24.69 -14.31
C VAL A 507 -0.91 23.44 -15.13
N LYS A 508 0.38 23.21 -15.31
CA LYS A 508 0.92 21.97 -15.91
C LYS A 508 1.06 20.90 -14.82
N PRO A 509 0.34 19.77 -14.90
CA PRO A 509 0.46 18.70 -13.92
C PRO A 509 1.82 18.00 -14.01
N GLU A 510 2.38 17.63 -12.86
CA GLU A 510 3.54 16.73 -12.76
C GLU A 510 3.23 15.38 -13.42
N LYS A 511 4.19 14.81 -14.14
CA LYS A 511 4.14 13.42 -14.61
C LYS A 511 4.32 12.48 -13.42
N ILE A 512 3.49 11.43 -13.35
CA ILE A 512 3.34 10.61 -12.14
C ILE A 512 3.78 9.16 -12.33
N GLY A 513 4.46 8.81 -13.43
CA GLY A 513 4.85 7.43 -13.74
C GLY A 513 5.68 6.78 -12.63
N LYS A 514 6.56 7.54 -11.96
CA LYS A 514 7.35 7.07 -10.80
C LYS A 514 6.53 6.51 -9.64
N TYR A 515 5.27 6.92 -9.48
CA TYR A 515 4.42 6.40 -8.40
C TYR A 515 3.68 5.10 -8.77
N LYS A 516 3.73 4.66 -10.04
CA LYS A 516 2.99 3.50 -10.54
C LYS A 516 3.31 2.23 -9.75
N ALA A 517 4.60 1.95 -9.54
CA ALA A 517 5.07 0.77 -8.83
C ALA A 517 4.48 0.71 -7.41
N PHE A 518 4.44 1.85 -6.69
CA PHE A 518 3.85 1.92 -5.35
C PHE A 518 2.34 1.64 -5.33
N PHE A 519 1.57 2.19 -6.27
CA PHE A 519 0.13 1.92 -6.36
C PHE A 519 -0.18 0.46 -6.73
N ILE A 520 0.72 -0.21 -7.46
CA ILE A 520 0.66 -1.64 -7.71
C ILE A 520 0.99 -2.44 -6.45
N VAL A 521 2.06 -2.07 -5.71
CA VAL A 521 2.42 -2.73 -4.43
C VAL A 521 1.27 -2.68 -3.44
N THR A 522 0.67 -1.50 -3.27
CA THR A 522 -0.49 -1.34 -2.37
C THR A 522 -1.78 -1.93 -2.93
N ALA A 523 -1.79 -2.36 -4.20
CA ALA A 523 -2.95 -2.84 -4.93
C ALA A 523 -4.18 -1.93 -4.71
N ASP A 524 -3.95 -0.61 -4.74
CA ASP A 524 -5.01 0.38 -4.60
C ASP A 524 -5.99 0.19 -5.76
N ARG A 525 -7.17 -0.33 -5.43
CA ARG A 525 -8.20 -0.66 -6.42
C ARG A 525 -8.50 0.54 -7.31
N ASP A 526 -8.53 1.71 -6.72
CA ASP A 526 -9.02 2.88 -7.41
C ASP A 526 -7.90 3.70 -8.04
N GLY A 527 -6.61 3.40 -7.83
CA GLY A 527 -5.44 4.09 -8.41
C GLY A 527 -5.55 5.62 -8.32
N VAL A 528 -6.18 6.20 -9.35
CA VAL A 528 -6.83 7.51 -9.28
C VAL A 528 -8.35 7.30 -9.36
N GLY A 529 -9.09 7.68 -8.32
CA GLY A 529 -10.50 7.35 -8.06
C GLY A 529 -11.41 7.42 -9.29
N SER A 530 -12.59 6.80 -9.26
CA SER A 530 -13.48 6.72 -10.44
C SER A 530 -13.70 8.02 -11.22
N ARG A 531 -13.59 9.18 -10.55
CA ARG A 531 -13.60 10.52 -11.15
C ARG A 531 -12.35 11.35 -10.85
N GLY A 532 -11.32 10.79 -10.23
CA GLY A 532 -10.10 11.48 -9.80
C GLY A 532 -10.25 12.24 -8.48
N GLN A 533 -11.23 11.88 -7.66
CA GLN A 533 -11.58 12.59 -6.44
C GLN A 533 -10.65 12.35 -5.25
N ASN A 534 -9.87 11.26 -5.25
CA ASN A 534 -8.95 10.89 -4.16
C ASN A 534 -7.50 11.28 -4.47
N LYS A 535 -7.20 11.89 -5.62
CA LYS A 535 -5.86 12.33 -6.00
C LYS A 535 -5.99 13.69 -6.68
N GLY A 536 -4.93 14.47 -6.70
CA GLY A 536 -5.00 15.85 -7.17
C GLY A 536 -3.65 16.48 -7.39
N PHE A 537 -3.67 17.77 -7.67
CA PHE A 537 -2.49 18.60 -7.78
C PHE A 537 -2.63 19.82 -6.88
N THR A 538 -1.52 20.26 -6.29
CA THR A 538 -1.44 21.57 -5.63
C THR A 538 -1.33 22.68 -6.68
N THR A 539 -1.44 23.95 -6.27
CA THR A 539 -1.45 25.11 -7.19
C THR A 539 -0.18 25.24 -8.04
N ASP A 540 0.93 24.64 -7.61
CA ASP A 540 2.22 24.56 -8.30
C ASP A 540 2.34 23.34 -9.22
N GLY A 541 1.27 22.56 -9.41
CA GLY A 541 1.23 21.41 -10.32
C GLY A 541 1.81 20.12 -9.73
N LYS A 542 2.20 20.08 -8.45
CA LYS A 542 2.73 18.87 -7.80
C LYS A 542 1.65 17.87 -7.43
N PHE A 543 1.92 16.59 -7.66
CA PHE A 543 0.98 15.52 -7.34
C PHE A 543 0.74 15.43 -5.83
N PHE A 544 -0.51 15.22 -5.43
CA PHE A 544 -0.89 15.06 -4.03
C PHE A 544 -1.96 13.98 -3.89
N ALA A 545 -1.66 12.97 -3.08
CA ALA A 545 -2.53 11.84 -2.81
C ALA A 545 -3.37 12.05 -1.54
N ILE A 546 -4.65 11.71 -1.62
CA ILE A 546 -5.52 11.64 -0.44
C ILE A 546 -6.19 10.27 -0.40
N ASP A 547 -6.63 9.88 0.79
CA ASP A 547 -7.52 8.74 1.00
C ASP A 547 -7.06 7.42 0.34
N PRO A 548 -6.03 6.75 0.89
CA PRO A 548 -5.58 5.43 0.43
C PRO A 548 -6.52 4.29 0.90
N GLY A 549 -7.80 4.58 1.17
CA GLY A 549 -8.74 3.69 1.86
C GLY A 549 -9.01 2.34 1.18
N HIS A 550 -8.61 2.16 -0.08
CA HIS A 550 -8.73 0.91 -0.84
C HIS A 550 -7.40 0.20 -1.11
N SER A 551 -6.34 0.59 -0.40
CA SER A 551 -5.04 -0.09 -0.39
C SER A 551 -5.04 -1.32 0.52
N LEU A 552 -4.38 -2.39 0.07
CA LEU A 552 -4.16 -3.63 0.80
C LEU A 552 -5.47 -4.30 1.27
N GLU A 553 -6.42 -4.49 0.34
CA GLU A 553 -7.71 -5.17 0.55
C GLU A 553 -7.70 -6.65 0.09
N GLY A 554 -6.53 -7.26 -0.08
CA GLY A 554 -6.37 -8.62 -0.63
C GLY A 554 -6.47 -8.67 -2.17
N ASN A 555 -6.22 -7.55 -2.84
CA ASN A 555 -6.36 -7.42 -4.29
C ASN A 555 -5.09 -7.79 -5.06
N ALA A 556 -3.92 -7.66 -4.43
CA ALA A 556 -2.61 -7.86 -5.07
C ALA A 556 -2.45 -9.25 -5.72
N ARG A 557 -3.07 -10.29 -5.15
CA ARG A 557 -3.01 -11.67 -5.66
C ARG A 557 -3.69 -11.87 -7.02
N TYR A 558 -4.54 -10.94 -7.44
CA TYR A 558 -5.23 -10.98 -8.73
C TYR A 558 -4.53 -10.14 -9.81
N LEU A 559 -3.42 -9.49 -9.46
CA LEU A 559 -2.59 -8.76 -10.42
C LEU A 559 -1.55 -9.69 -11.02
N GLU A 560 -1.62 -9.84 -12.33
CA GLU A 560 -0.52 -10.33 -13.15
C GLU A 560 0.26 -9.12 -13.67
N LEU A 561 1.56 -9.05 -13.40
CA LEU A 561 2.39 -7.86 -13.60
C LEU A 561 3.54 -8.15 -14.57
N ASP A 562 3.74 -7.30 -15.57
CA ASP A 562 4.87 -7.29 -16.50
C ASP A 562 6.04 -6.42 -16.00
N ASP A 563 7.21 -6.62 -16.60
CA ASP A 563 8.47 -5.90 -16.35
C ASP A 563 8.41 -4.41 -16.70
N ASN A 564 7.48 -3.97 -17.56
CA ASN A 564 7.19 -2.56 -17.83
C ASN A 564 6.09 -1.97 -16.90
N PHE A 565 5.74 -2.71 -15.84
CA PHE A 565 4.67 -2.41 -14.88
C PHE A 565 3.25 -2.36 -15.46
N GLN A 566 3.03 -2.82 -16.70
CA GLN A 566 1.68 -3.12 -17.18
C GLN A 566 1.13 -4.31 -16.41
N PHE A 567 -0.19 -4.34 -16.20
CA PHE A 567 -0.80 -5.42 -15.44
C PHE A 567 -2.16 -5.82 -15.99
N LYS A 568 -2.55 -7.06 -15.66
CA LYS A 568 -3.85 -7.63 -15.97
C LYS A 568 -4.58 -7.99 -14.68
N ASP A 569 -5.85 -7.59 -14.60
CA ASP A 569 -6.76 -8.06 -13.55
C ASP A 569 -7.26 -9.47 -13.90
N THR A 570 -6.89 -10.44 -13.07
CA THR A 570 -7.20 -11.86 -13.28
C THR A 570 -8.43 -12.33 -12.48
N TYR A 571 -9.15 -11.42 -11.82
CA TYR A 571 -10.28 -11.82 -10.99
C TYR A 571 -11.57 -12.15 -11.76
N GLY A 572 -11.73 -13.42 -12.10
CA GLY A 572 -12.99 -13.99 -12.61
C GLY A 572 -13.48 -13.37 -13.92
N SER A 573 -14.58 -13.89 -14.47
CA SER A 573 -15.23 -13.36 -15.68
C SER A 573 -16.08 -12.12 -15.42
N SER A 574 -15.81 -11.36 -14.34
CA SER A 574 -16.60 -10.19 -13.98
C SER A 574 -16.38 -9.06 -14.97
N THR A 575 -17.47 -8.52 -15.53
CA THR A 575 -17.48 -7.44 -16.52
C THR A 575 -17.09 -6.06 -15.96
N LYS A 576 -16.64 -5.97 -14.70
CA LYS A 576 -16.18 -4.72 -14.08
C LYS A 576 -14.74 -4.89 -13.59
N PRO A 577 -13.77 -4.17 -14.17
CA PRO A 577 -12.40 -4.22 -13.69
C PRO A 577 -12.35 -3.71 -12.25
N ARG A 578 -11.61 -4.43 -11.39
CA ARG A 578 -11.36 -3.97 -10.01
C ARG A 578 -10.52 -2.71 -10.07
N PHE A 579 -9.41 -2.78 -10.79
CA PHE A 579 -8.45 -1.70 -10.92
C PHE A 579 -8.91 -0.67 -11.95
N LYS A 580 -8.89 0.60 -11.57
CA LYS A 580 -9.37 1.71 -12.42
C LYS A 580 -8.33 2.80 -12.56
N ASN A 581 -8.33 3.43 -13.73
CA ASN A 581 -7.56 4.65 -14.03
C ASN A 581 -6.05 4.54 -13.77
N PHE A 582 -5.46 3.35 -13.87
CA PHE A 582 -4.00 3.19 -13.80
C PHE A 582 -3.28 3.70 -15.05
N SER A 583 -4.00 3.90 -16.16
CA SER A 583 -3.47 4.48 -17.39
C SER A 583 -2.90 5.90 -17.21
N VAL A 584 -3.30 6.58 -16.13
CA VAL A 584 -2.80 7.92 -15.76
C VAL A 584 -1.31 7.93 -15.44
N PHE A 585 -0.74 6.77 -15.11
CA PHE A 585 0.67 6.59 -14.82
C PHE A 585 1.47 6.10 -16.05
N ASP A 586 0.81 5.84 -17.18
CA ASP A 586 1.42 5.14 -18.32
C ASP A 586 2.07 6.07 -19.34
N ASP A 587 1.56 7.31 -19.48
CA ASP A 587 2.10 8.35 -20.37
C ASP A 587 3.33 9.03 -19.77
N ASP A 588 4.34 8.20 -19.48
CA ASP A 588 5.65 8.54 -18.92
C ASP A 588 6.67 7.48 -19.37
N THR A 589 7.95 7.84 -19.29
CA THR A 589 9.08 7.01 -19.75
C THR A 589 9.22 5.72 -18.95
N ARG A 590 9.91 4.71 -19.51
CA ARG A 590 10.16 3.44 -18.80
C ARG A 590 10.99 3.63 -17.55
N PHE A 591 12.02 4.46 -17.63
CA PHE A 591 12.91 4.79 -16.55
C PHE A 591 12.18 5.54 -15.43
N ALA A 592 11.30 6.49 -15.75
CA ALA A 592 10.47 7.14 -14.74
C ALA A 592 9.63 6.13 -13.95
N LYS A 593 8.98 5.18 -14.63
CA LYS A 593 8.22 4.09 -13.97
C LYS A 593 9.15 3.18 -13.15
N PHE A 594 10.33 2.86 -13.66
CA PHE A 594 11.35 2.04 -12.98
C PHE A 594 11.95 2.74 -11.75
N GLN A 595 12.04 4.07 -11.74
CA GLN A 595 12.52 4.84 -10.58
C GLN A 595 11.69 4.54 -9.33
N GLY A 596 10.36 4.37 -9.47
CA GLY A 596 9.52 3.92 -8.37
C GLY A 596 9.89 2.55 -7.81
N ALA A 597 10.32 1.62 -8.66
CA ALA A 597 10.80 0.32 -8.22
C ALA A 597 12.17 0.40 -7.53
N LEU A 598 13.07 1.29 -7.99
CA LEU A 598 14.34 1.59 -7.32
C LEU A 598 14.09 2.14 -5.90
N GLU A 599 13.19 3.13 -5.77
CA GLU A 599 12.84 3.70 -4.46
C GLU A 599 12.26 2.63 -3.52
N LEU A 600 11.39 1.74 -4.02
CA LEU A 600 10.85 0.62 -3.25
C LEU A 600 11.93 -0.42 -2.86
N ARG A 601 12.91 -0.67 -3.72
CA ARG A 601 14.07 -1.54 -3.42
C ARG A 601 14.87 -0.96 -2.25
N GLU A 602 15.19 0.34 -2.30
CA GLU A 602 15.93 1.02 -1.23
C GLU A 602 15.14 1.07 0.09
N LEU A 603 13.82 1.25 0.03
CA LEU A 603 12.96 1.19 1.22
C LEU A 603 12.93 -0.20 1.86
N LYS A 604 12.98 -1.25 1.04
CA LYS A 604 13.09 -2.63 1.52
C LYS A 604 14.45 -2.87 2.17
N ILE A 605 15.54 -2.46 1.53
CA ILE A 605 16.91 -2.65 2.02
C ILE A 605 17.15 -1.88 3.33
N SER A 606 16.66 -0.64 3.42
CA SER A 606 16.81 0.19 4.62
C SER A 606 15.97 -0.28 5.82
N GLY A 607 15.09 -1.27 5.66
CA GLY A 607 14.23 -1.77 6.73
C GLY A 607 13.15 -0.79 7.20
N LYS A 608 12.96 0.35 6.52
CA LYS A 608 11.96 1.37 6.90
C LYS A 608 10.53 0.83 6.87
N ILE A 609 10.21 -0.05 5.91
CA ILE A 609 8.91 -0.71 5.80
C ILE A 609 8.65 -1.57 7.05
N ASP A 610 9.61 -2.43 7.40
CA ASP A 610 9.51 -3.28 8.60
C ASP A 610 9.43 -2.45 9.87
N GLY A 611 10.21 -1.37 9.95
CA GLY A 611 10.16 -0.39 11.04
C GLY A 611 8.77 0.21 11.23
N LEU A 612 8.08 0.58 10.15
CA LEU A 612 6.72 1.14 10.21
C LEU A 612 5.69 0.10 10.69
N PHE A 613 5.70 -1.12 10.14
CA PHE A 613 4.77 -2.15 10.60
C PHE A 613 5.00 -2.50 12.08
N ASN A 614 6.26 -2.58 12.50
CA ASN A 614 6.62 -2.84 13.89
C ASN A 614 6.25 -1.68 14.83
N SER A 615 6.35 -0.44 14.39
CA SER A 615 5.92 0.73 15.18
C SER A 615 4.41 0.69 15.43
N TYR A 616 3.61 0.35 14.42
CA TYR A 616 2.17 0.14 14.57
C TYR A 616 1.82 -1.05 15.47
N ARG A 617 2.50 -2.19 15.35
CA ARG A 617 2.28 -3.32 16.28
C ARG A 617 2.59 -2.94 17.73
N LYS A 618 3.73 -2.26 17.95
CA LYS A 618 4.14 -1.76 19.26
C LYS A 618 3.11 -0.78 19.82
N ALA A 619 2.55 0.05 18.95
CA ALA A 619 1.53 1.01 19.29
C ALA A 619 0.22 0.34 19.77
N PHE A 620 -0.18 -0.76 19.15
CA PHE A 620 -1.46 -1.40 19.44
C PHE A 620 -1.33 -2.71 20.25
N ARG A 621 -0.28 -2.87 21.05
CA ARG A 621 -0.03 -4.05 21.89
C ARG A 621 -1.21 -4.42 22.80
N ALA A 622 -1.75 -5.62 22.64
CA ALA A 622 -2.89 -6.12 23.42
C ALA A 622 -2.55 -6.51 24.87
N ASP A 623 -1.26 -6.70 25.17
CA ASP A 623 -0.75 -7.10 26.49
C ASP A 623 -0.37 -5.90 27.39
N GLU A 624 -0.72 -4.67 27.01
CA GLU A 624 -0.41 -3.48 27.82
C GLU A 624 -1.15 -3.52 29.17
N PRO A 625 -0.45 -3.35 30.31
CA PRO A 625 -1.09 -3.30 31.62
C PRO A 625 -2.09 -2.14 31.74
N GLY A 626 -3.24 -2.37 32.39
CA GLY A 626 -4.21 -1.31 32.72
C GLY A 626 -5.28 -1.02 31.65
N ILE A 627 -5.39 -1.83 30.60
CA ILE A 627 -6.39 -1.68 29.53
C ILE A 627 -7.63 -2.55 29.78
N SER A 628 -8.81 -2.13 29.30
CA SER A 628 -10.07 -2.89 29.47
C SER A 628 -10.11 -4.16 28.61
N PRO A 629 -10.96 -5.16 28.94
CA PRO A 629 -11.16 -6.34 28.08
C PRO A 629 -11.60 -6.01 26.65
N GLU A 630 -12.48 -5.01 26.49
CA GLU A 630 -12.97 -4.54 25.18
C GLU A 630 -11.85 -3.87 24.37
N GLU A 631 -11.02 -3.06 25.03
CA GLU A 631 -9.84 -2.46 24.39
C GLU A 631 -8.82 -3.51 23.98
N ARG A 632 -8.59 -4.54 24.82
CA ARG A 632 -7.73 -5.67 24.48
C ARG A 632 -8.21 -6.39 23.22
N ALA A 633 -9.51 -6.71 23.12
CA ALA A 633 -10.08 -7.37 21.95
C ALA A 633 -9.95 -6.52 20.68
N LEU A 634 -10.18 -5.19 20.77
CA LEU A 634 -9.96 -4.27 19.65
C LEU A 634 -8.48 -4.26 19.20
N ARG A 635 -7.55 -4.23 20.16
CA ARG A 635 -6.10 -4.26 19.90
C ARG A 635 -5.66 -5.55 19.22
N GLU A 636 -6.15 -6.71 19.67
CA GLU A 636 -5.88 -8.01 19.04
C GLU A 636 -6.31 -8.00 17.57
N LYS A 637 -7.53 -7.54 17.29
CA LYS A 637 -8.05 -7.38 15.92
C LYS A 637 -7.21 -6.42 15.07
N ILE A 638 -6.76 -5.30 15.64
CA ILE A 638 -5.87 -4.35 14.96
C ILE A 638 -4.55 -5.04 14.58
N ILE A 639 -3.93 -5.78 15.51
CA ILE A 639 -2.68 -6.52 15.26
C ILE A 639 -2.86 -7.55 14.14
N GLU A 640 -3.97 -8.29 14.15
CA GLU A 640 -4.31 -9.26 13.10
C GLU A 640 -4.43 -8.59 11.73
N LYS A 641 -5.14 -7.45 11.62
CA LYS A 641 -5.25 -6.71 10.35
C LYS A 641 -3.92 -6.13 9.89
N ILE A 642 -3.09 -5.63 10.81
CA ILE A 642 -1.73 -5.15 10.49
C ILE A 642 -0.91 -6.29 9.91
N ALA A 643 -0.94 -7.48 10.52
CA ALA A 643 -0.21 -8.65 10.03
C ALA A 643 -0.70 -9.10 8.64
N ALA A 644 -2.01 -9.09 8.40
CA ALA A 644 -2.57 -9.39 7.08
C ALA A 644 -2.11 -8.39 6.00
N LYS A 645 -2.15 -7.09 6.31
CA LYS A 645 -1.69 -6.03 5.40
C LYS A 645 -0.18 -6.07 5.15
N GLU A 646 0.62 -6.40 6.16
CA GLU A 646 2.07 -6.59 5.98
C GLU A 646 2.36 -7.75 5.04
N LYS A 647 1.68 -8.90 5.23
CA LYS A 647 1.84 -10.07 4.36
C LYS A 647 1.50 -9.71 2.91
N GLU A 648 0.38 -9.02 2.69
CA GLU A 648 -0.02 -8.57 1.35
C GLU A 648 0.98 -7.59 0.75
N PHE A 649 1.40 -6.57 1.52
CA PHE A 649 2.34 -5.56 1.05
C PHE A 649 3.68 -6.19 0.68
N LYS A 650 4.22 -7.08 1.52
CA LYS A 650 5.49 -7.78 1.25
C LYS A 650 5.43 -8.69 0.02
N ASP A 651 4.33 -9.42 -0.14
CA ASP A 651 4.10 -10.26 -1.32
C ASP A 651 4.05 -9.42 -2.60
N SER A 652 3.26 -8.35 -2.59
CA SER A 652 3.13 -7.44 -3.73
C SER A 652 4.43 -6.67 -4.04
N LEU A 653 5.15 -6.23 -3.01
CA LEU A 653 6.47 -5.62 -3.14
C LEU A 653 7.45 -6.60 -3.78
N GLN A 654 7.51 -7.84 -3.30
CA GLN A 654 8.40 -8.84 -3.89
C GLN A 654 8.03 -9.14 -5.34
N LYS A 655 6.73 -9.17 -5.68
CA LYS A 655 6.27 -9.31 -7.06
C LYS A 655 6.81 -8.19 -7.97
N VAL A 656 6.69 -6.93 -7.53
CA VAL A 656 7.23 -5.76 -8.27
C VAL A 656 8.74 -5.85 -8.41
N LEU A 657 9.46 -6.24 -7.36
CA LEU A 657 10.91 -6.39 -7.41
C LEU A 657 11.35 -7.54 -8.34
N ASN A 658 10.62 -8.66 -8.34
CA ASN A 658 10.91 -9.81 -9.19
C ASN A 658 10.80 -9.46 -10.68
N VAL A 659 9.75 -8.74 -11.08
CA VAL A 659 9.58 -8.35 -12.50
C VAL A 659 10.57 -7.27 -12.94
N ALA A 660 11.08 -6.48 -11.99
CA ALA A 660 12.09 -5.44 -12.25
C ALA A 660 13.54 -5.96 -12.15
N GLN A 661 13.76 -7.22 -11.77
CA GLN A 661 15.08 -7.77 -11.45
C GLN A 661 16.11 -7.59 -12.57
N GLY A 662 15.75 -7.86 -13.83
CA GLY A 662 16.65 -7.65 -14.97
C GLY A 662 17.05 -6.18 -15.16
N GLN A 663 16.11 -5.25 -14.93
CA GLN A 663 16.37 -3.82 -14.99
C GLN A 663 17.25 -3.35 -13.82
N PHE A 664 17.10 -3.93 -12.63
CA PHE A 664 18.02 -3.68 -11.50
C PHE A 664 19.44 -4.14 -11.82
N GLU A 665 19.61 -5.37 -12.32
CA GLU A 665 20.93 -5.90 -12.68
C GLU A 665 21.61 -5.03 -13.74
N LEU A 666 20.87 -4.59 -14.77
CA LEU A 666 21.38 -3.68 -15.78
C LEU A 666 21.76 -2.32 -15.18
N TYR A 667 20.87 -1.72 -14.40
CA TYR A 667 21.09 -0.42 -13.76
C TYR A 667 22.34 -0.46 -12.89
N ASP A 668 22.45 -1.44 -11.99
CA ASP A 668 23.57 -1.56 -11.06
C ASP A 668 24.90 -1.84 -11.81
N SER A 669 24.87 -2.65 -12.88
CA SER A 669 26.06 -2.94 -13.70
C SER A 669 26.61 -1.71 -14.43
N LEU A 670 25.77 -0.71 -14.66
CA LEU A 670 26.12 0.53 -15.37
C LEU A 670 26.38 1.72 -14.43
N ALA A 671 26.40 1.50 -13.11
CA ALA A 671 26.56 2.57 -12.12
C ALA A 671 27.82 3.43 -12.32
N THR A 672 28.93 2.81 -12.77
CA THR A 672 30.20 3.51 -13.02
C THR A 672 30.17 4.46 -14.22
N ARG A 673 29.15 4.35 -15.09
CA ARG A 673 28.95 5.20 -16.27
C ARG A 673 28.05 6.42 -16.00
N GLY A 674 27.41 6.47 -14.83
CA GLY A 674 26.57 7.59 -14.38
C GLY A 674 25.08 7.48 -14.76
N ALA A 675 24.26 8.27 -14.07
CA ALA A 675 22.79 8.16 -14.11
C ALA A 675 22.17 8.32 -15.50
N GLN A 676 22.67 9.27 -16.30
CA GLN A 676 22.16 9.50 -17.67
C GLN A 676 22.41 8.29 -18.58
N TYR A 677 23.52 7.59 -18.40
CA TYR A 677 23.82 6.39 -19.18
C TYR A 677 22.89 5.24 -18.78
N GLN A 678 22.65 5.07 -17.48
CA GLN A 678 21.71 4.08 -16.95
C GLN A 678 20.28 4.31 -17.46
N GLU A 679 19.82 5.57 -17.44
CA GLU A 679 18.52 5.99 -17.97
C GLU A 679 18.39 5.63 -19.46
N LYS A 680 19.33 6.09 -20.29
CA LYS A 680 19.32 5.80 -21.73
C LYS A 680 19.34 4.29 -22.04
N ALA A 681 20.08 3.51 -21.25
CA ALA A 681 20.14 2.06 -21.43
C ALA A 681 18.77 1.39 -21.19
N ILE A 682 18.03 1.82 -20.16
CA ILE A 682 16.67 1.36 -19.84
C ILE A 682 15.65 1.86 -20.86
N GLU A 683 15.73 3.13 -21.27
CA GLU A 683 14.85 3.71 -22.30
C GLU A 683 14.98 3.00 -23.64
N THR A 684 16.20 2.60 -24.00
CA THR A 684 16.44 1.84 -25.24
C THR A 684 15.65 0.53 -25.25
N ILE A 685 15.40 -0.10 -24.09
CA ILE A 685 14.51 -1.26 -24.00
C ILE A 685 13.10 -0.89 -24.44
N GLU A 686 12.51 0.19 -23.91
CA GLU A 686 11.16 0.63 -24.28
C GLU A 686 11.07 1.01 -25.77
N ASN A 687 12.11 1.65 -26.30
CA ASN A 687 12.14 2.08 -27.70
C ASN A 687 12.26 0.91 -28.67
N LEU A 688 13.00 -0.15 -28.30
CA LEU A 688 13.00 -1.41 -29.05
C LEU A 688 11.61 -2.06 -29.04
N GLU A 689 10.91 -2.05 -27.89
CA GLU A 689 9.52 -2.55 -27.84
C GLU A 689 8.58 -1.73 -28.72
N LYS A 690 8.71 -0.39 -28.74
CA LYS A 690 7.94 0.52 -29.60
C LYS A 690 8.23 0.29 -31.08
N LEU A 691 9.47 -0.05 -31.44
CA LEU A 691 9.90 -0.35 -32.80
C LEU A 691 9.32 -1.68 -33.31
N THR A 692 9.29 -2.71 -32.45
CA THR A 692 8.95 -4.08 -32.85
C THR A 692 7.52 -4.49 -32.52
N SER A 693 6.75 -3.65 -31.85
CA SER A 693 5.36 -3.94 -31.46
C SER A 693 4.38 -2.95 -32.10
N PRO A 694 3.10 -3.33 -32.29
CA PRO A 694 2.06 -2.38 -32.62
C PRO A 694 1.91 -1.29 -31.54
N THR A 695 1.86 -0.03 -31.96
CA THR A 695 1.82 1.15 -31.07
C THR A 695 0.63 2.08 -31.34
N THR A 696 0.40 3.04 -30.45
CA THR A 696 -0.65 4.07 -30.54
C THR A 696 -0.21 5.40 -29.93
N TRP A 697 -0.71 6.49 -30.49
CA TRP A 697 -0.48 7.88 -30.05
C TRP A 697 -1.67 8.52 -29.35
N VAL A 698 -2.76 7.78 -29.21
CA VAL A 698 -3.99 8.25 -28.58
C VAL A 698 -4.39 7.37 -27.41
N SER A 699 -5.10 7.97 -26.47
CA SER A 699 -5.76 7.25 -25.38
C SER A 699 -6.73 6.18 -25.92
N PRO A 700 -7.14 5.19 -25.11
CA PRO A 700 -7.98 4.09 -25.58
C PRO A 700 -9.30 4.50 -26.27
N LYS A 701 -9.91 5.65 -25.93
CA LYS A 701 -11.09 6.18 -26.63
C LYS A 701 -10.76 7.18 -27.75
N GLY A 702 -9.49 7.49 -27.96
CA GLY A 702 -9.06 8.39 -29.03
C GLY A 702 -9.26 9.89 -28.74
N ASP A 703 -9.44 10.27 -27.48
CA ASP A 703 -9.84 11.64 -27.08
C ASP A 703 -8.68 12.50 -26.55
N VAL A 704 -7.53 11.88 -26.29
CA VAL A 704 -6.33 12.53 -25.78
C VAL A 704 -5.13 12.07 -26.61
N ALA A 705 -4.30 13.03 -27.03
CA ALA A 705 -3.00 12.77 -27.63
C ALA A 705 -2.01 12.46 -26.50
N LEU A 706 -1.26 11.38 -26.67
CA LEU A 706 -0.22 10.95 -25.73
C LEU A 706 1.10 11.67 -26.03
N ASP A 707 1.87 11.94 -24.97
CA ASP A 707 3.20 12.52 -25.08
C ASP A 707 4.22 11.46 -25.53
N HIS A 708 4.02 10.20 -25.12
CA HIS A 708 4.84 9.06 -25.52
C HIS A 708 4.08 8.07 -26.41
N LEU A 709 4.82 7.35 -27.26
CA LEU A 709 4.28 6.30 -28.12
C LEU A 709 4.00 5.05 -27.29
N HIS A 710 2.75 4.60 -27.21
CA HIS A 710 2.37 3.48 -26.35
C HIS A 710 2.32 2.16 -27.12
N VAL A 711 2.96 1.12 -26.60
CA VAL A 711 2.83 -0.25 -27.09
C VAL A 711 1.47 -0.83 -26.68
N LYS A 712 0.77 -1.48 -27.61
CA LYS A 712 -0.46 -2.23 -27.30
C LYS A 712 -0.14 -3.48 -26.47
N PRO A 713 -0.64 -3.60 -25.22
CA PRO A 713 -0.21 -4.66 -24.31
C PRO A 713 -0.40 -6.08 -24.86
N GLU A 714 -1.49 -6.33 -25.59
CA GLU A 714 -1.85 -7.67 -26.09
C GLU A 714 -0.90 -8.19 -27.17
N THR A 715 -0.20 -7.28 -27.86
CA THR A 715 0.73 -7.58 -28.97
C THR A 715 2.16 -7.16 -28.66
N ARG A 716 2.49 -6.95 -27.38
CA ARG A 716 3.81 -6.50 -26.94
C ARG A 716 4.88 -7.56 -27.25
N MET A 717 5.97 -7.11 -27.87
CA MET A 717 7.22 -7.85 -28.03
C MET A 717 8.19 -7.40 -26.93
N PRO A 718 8.39 -8.18 -25.85
CA PRO A 718 9.20 -7.75 -24.72
C PRO A 718 10.69 -7.80 -25.08
N TRP A 719 11.42 -6.77 -24.66
CA TRP A 719 12.88 -6.72 -24.76
C TRP A 719 13.50 -6.69 -23.37
N ALA A 720 14.70 -7.27 -23.24
CA ALA A 720 15.52 -7.21 -22.05
C ALA A 720 16.96 -6.83 -22.41
N ALA A 721 17.73 -6.39 -21.42
CA ALA A 721 19.13 -6.04 -21.63
C ALA A 721 20.00 -6.33 -20.42
N TYR A 722 21.28 -6.61 -20.68
CA TYR A 722 22.29 -6.88 -19.65
C TYR A 722 23.70 -6.54 -20.13
N VAL A 723 24.63 -6.42 -19.19
CA VAL A 723 26.06 -6.24 -19.49
C VAL A 723 26.77 -7.59 -19.52
N GLU A 724 27.61 -7.79 -20.53
CA GLU A 724 28.43 -8.98 -20.77
C GLU A 724 29.84 -8.58 -21.20
N GLY A 725 30.79 -8.64 -20.26
CA GLY A 725 32.12 -8.09 -20.47
C GLY A 725 32.04 -6.59 -20.74
N ASP A 726 32.68 -6.14 -21.82
CA ASP A 726 32.65 -4.75 -22.28
C ASP A 726 31.48 -4.44 -23.23
N ASN A 727 30.49 -5.33 -23.30
CA ASN A 727 29.33 -5.17 -24.18
C ASN A 727 28.04 -4.99 -23.39
N LEU A 728 27.16 -4.16 -23.94
CA LEU A 728 25.74 -4.08 -23.61
C LEU A 728 24.96 -4.91 -24.63
N VAL A 729 24.16 -5.84 -24.13
CA VAL A 729 23.38 -6.78 -24.94
C VAL A 729 21.90 -6.50 -24.74
N TYR A 730 21.17 -6.26 -25.83
CA TYR A 730 19.71 -6.24 -25.87
C TYR A 730 19.21 -7.51 -26.56
N HIS A 731 18.12 -8.10 -26.08
CA HIS A 731 17.54 -9.26 -26.74
C HIS A 731 16.02 -9.33 -26.62
N CYS A 732 15.39 -9.98 -27.60
CA CYS A 732 13.99 -10.35 -27.62
C CYS A 732 13.88 -11.87 -27.79
N ASP A 733 13.37 -12.55 -26.77
CA ASP A 733 13.23 -14.01 -26.76
C ASP A 733 11.94 -14.50 -27.46
N LYS A 734 11.18 -13.57 -28.06
CA LYS A 734 10.02 -13.89 -28.90
C LYS A 734 10.36 -13.69 -30.38
N PRO A 735 9.89 -14.56 -31.28
CA PRO A 735 10.12 -14.41 -32.70
C PRO A 735 9.56 -13.09 -33.25
N LEU A 736 10.41 -12.27 -33.87
CA LEU A 736 10.00 -11.01 -34.49
C LEU A 736 9.29 -11.26 -35.84
N SER A 737 8.30 -10.43 -36.18
CA SER A 737 7.71 -10.43 -37.53
C SER A 737 8.73 -9.96 -38.58
N ALA A 738 8.50 -10.26 -39.86
CA ALA A 738 9.38 -9.84 -40.93
C ALA A 738 9.52 -8.30 -41.00
N GLU A 739 8.42 -7.58 -40.77
CA GLU A 739 8.39 -6.11 -40.74
C GLU A 739 9.18 -5.54 -39.55
N ALA A 740 9.07 -6.19 -38.37
CA ALA A 740 9.82 -5.81 -37.19
C ALA A 740 11.33 -6.06 -37.38
N GLN A 741 11.71 -7.18 -38.00
CA GLN A 741 13.11 -7.48 -38.35
C GLN A 741 13.67 -6.44 -39.33
N GLN A 742 12.91 -6.06 -40.35
CA GLN A 742 13.32 -5.04 -41.31
C GLN A 742 13.52 -3.67 -40.64
N SER A 743 12.59 -3.27 -39.77
CA SER A 743 12.67 -1.99 -39.05
C SER A 743 13.86 -1.96 -38.07
N LEU A 744 14.13 -3.09 -37.40
CA LEU A 744 15.29 -3.24 -36.53
C LEU A 744 16.60 -3.11 -37.30
N MET A 745 16.74 -3.82 -38.43
CA MET A 745 17.94 -3.76 -39.27
C MET A 745 18.17 -2.35 -39.83
N MET A 746 17.10 -1.65 -40.21
CA MET A 746 17.17 -0.27 -40.72
C MET A 746 17.76 0.71 -39.68
N LEU A 747 17.33 0.63 -38.42
CA LEU A 747 17.85 1.51 -37.37
C LEU A 747 19.23 1.08 -36.86
N ALA A 748 19.54 -0.20 -36.91
CA ALA A 748 20.84 -0.72 -36.51
C ALA A 748 21.95 -0.42 -37.54
N GLN A 749 21.60 -0.19 -38.80
CA GLN A 749 22.55 0.14 -39.85
C GLN A 749 23.38 1.38 -39.48
N ASP A 750 24.69 1.28 -39.62
CA ASP A 750 25.68 2.34 -39.31
C ASP A 750 25.64 2.85 -37.86
N SER A 751 24.98 2.14 -36.93
CA SER A 751 24.90 2.49 -35.51
C SER A 751 26.09 1.99 -34.67
N GLY A 752 26.88 1.06 -35.22
CA GLY A 752 27.92 0.30 -34.48
C GLY A 752 27.37 -0.93 -33.74
N ALA A 753 26.05 -1.14 -33.73
CA ALA A 753 25.43 -2.31 -33.13
C ALA A 753 25.56 -3.56 -34.03
N GLN A 754 25.88 -4.70 -33.42
CA GLN A 754 25.83 -6.00 -34.08
C GLN A 754 24.47 -6.65 -33.84
N VAL A 755 23.68 -6.84 -34.91
CA VAL A 755 22.36 -7.47 -34.83
C VAL A 755 22.43 -8.90 -35.34
N GLU A 756 21.92 -9.82 -34.54
CA GLU A 756 21.75 -11.24 -34.86
C GLU A 756 20.27 -11.60 -34.77
N ILE A 757 19.74 -12.24 -35.81
CA ILE A 757 18.42 -12.88 -35.80
C ILE A 757 18.64 -14.40 -35.87
N THR A 758 18.26 -15.11 -34.83
CA THR A 758 18.42 -16.57 -34.77
C THR A 758 17.40 -17.27 -35.68
N ALA A 759 17.66 -18.52 -36.06
CA ALA A 759 16.81 -19.26 -36.98
C ALA A 759 15.36 -19.48 -36.50
N ASP A 760 15.12 -19.42 -35.19
CA ASP A 760 13.78 -19.44 -34.60
C ASP A 760 13.12 -18.04 -34.55
N GLY A 761 13.76 -17.01 -35.09
CA GLY A 761 13.24 -15.65 -35.29
C GLY A 761 13.46 -14.68 -34.14
N CYS A 762 14.20 -15.07 -33.10
CA CYS A 762 14.51 -14.20 -31.97
C CYS A 762 15.67 -13.25 -32.29
N ALA A 763 15.75 -12.13 -31.59
CA ALA A 763 16.72 -11.07 -31.90
C ALA A 763 17.69 -10.82 -30.75
N ARG A 764 18.95 -10.55 -31.10
CA ARG A 764 20.00 -10.10 -30.18
C ARG A 764 20.75 -8.93 -30.80
N ILE A 765 21.03 -7.90 -30.01
CA ILE A 765 21.82 -6.72 -30.38
C ILE A 765 22.97 -6.64 -29.39
N THR A 766 24.20 -6.65 -29.89
CA THR A 766 25.41 -6.51 -29.08
C THR A 766 26.09 -5.18 -29.42
N VAL A 767 26.39 -4.40 -28.38
CA VAL A 767 26.92 -3.04 -28.50
C VAL A 767 28.10 -2.89 -27.57
N ALA A 768 29.25 -2.44 -28.06
CA ALA A 768 30.38 -2.12 -27.20
C ALA A 768 30.03 -0.92 -26.29
N LEU A 769 30.38 -0.98 -25.00
CA LEU A 769 29.99 0.04 -24.01
C LEU A 769 30.53 1.45 -24.35
N ASP A 770 31.63 1.55 -25.08
CA ASP A 770 32.20 2.81 -25.57
C ASP A 770 31.44 3.40 -26.78
N GLN A 771 30.68 2.57 -27.51
CA GLN A 771 29.88 2.97 -28.67
C GLN A 771 28.38 3.12 -28.36
N ALA A 772 27.95 2.73 -27.16
CA ALA A 772 26.55 2.65 -26.80
C ALA A 772 25.78 3.98 -26.87
N GLU A 773 26.44 5.13 -26.64
CA GLU A 773 25.76 6.43 -26.76
C GLU A 773 25.25 6.70 -28.18
N GLY A 774 26.00 6.30 -29.20
CA GLY A 774 25.57 6.40 -30.60
C GLY A 774 24.35 5.52 -30.89
N VAL A 775 24.32 4.33 -30.29
CA VAL A 775 23.18 3.41 -30.37
C VAL A 775 21.97 3.98 -29.62
N PHE A 776 22.13 4.52 -28.41
CA PHE A 776 21.03 5.16 -27.66
C PHE A 776 20.38 6.30 -28.45
N ALA A 777 21.19 7.12 -29.14
CA ALA A 777 20.68 8.18 -30.00
C ALA A 777 19.89 7.64 -31.20
N ARG A 778 20.36 6.54 -31.83
CA ARG A 778 19.69 5.92 -32.97
C ARG A 778 18.41 5.18 -32.63
N PHE A 779 18.36 4.58 -31.45
CA PHE A 779 17.17 3.93 -30.90
C PHE A 779 16.39 4.85 -29.95
N SER A 780 16.51 6.17 -30.10
CA SER A 780 15.67 7.12 -29.36
C SER A 780 14.21 7.06 -29.85
N GLU A 781 13.26 7.39 -28.97
CA GLU A 781 11.83 7.43 -29.31
C GLU A 781 11.58 8.29 -30.56
N GLU A 782 12.26 9.43 -30.70
CA GLU A 782 12.18 10.30 -31.88
C GLU A 782 12.48 9.54 -33.18
N LYS A 783 13.58 8.78 -33.22
CA LYS A 783 13.98 8.01 -34.41
C LYS A 783 13.07 6.81 -34.67
N VAL A 784 12.61 6.14 -33.61
CA VAL A 784 11.60 5.09 -33.74
C VAL A 784 10.32 5.64 -34.36
N CYS A 785 9.87 6.82 -33.93
CA CYS A 785 8.68 7.46 -34.48
C CYS A 785 8.86 7.89 -35.94
N GLN A 786 10.03 8.40 -36.33
CA GLN A 786 10.34 8.72 -37.73
C GLN A 786 10.26 7.50 -38.67
N VAL A 787 10.59 6.30 -38.16
CA VAL A 787 10.53 5.06 -38.95
C VAL A 787 9.13 4.44 -38.95
N THR A 788 8.48 4.40 -37.79
CA THR A 788 7.22 3.68 -37.61
C THR A 788 5.97 4.51 -37.91
N HIS A 789 6.05 5.84 -37.75
CA HIS A 789 4.96 6.81 -37.91
C HIS A 789 5.44 8.13 -38.58
N PRO A 790 6.03 8.08 -39.79
CA PRO A 790 6.69 9.24 -40.42
C PRO A 790 5.74 10.42 -40.70
N GLU A 791 4.50 10.13 -41.11
CA GLU A 791 3.51 11.16 -41.46
C GLU A 791 3.05 11.90 -40.20
N GLU A 792 2.77 11.17 -39.13
CA GLU A 792 2.33 11.68 -37.83
C GLU A 792 3.44 12.47 -37.13
N TYR A 793 4.67 11.96 -37.17
CA TYR A 793 5.83 12.65 -36.62
C TYR A 793 6.02 14.03 -37.29
N THR A 794 5.87 14.08 -38.62
CA THR A 794 5.95 15.33 -39.38
C THR A 794 4.79 16.26 -39.02
N ALA A 795 3.57 15.75 -38.95
CA ALA A 795 2.38 16.54 -38.61
C ALA A 795 2.45 17.15 -37.20
N ARG A 796 2.95 16.41 -36.20
CA ARG A 796 3.13 16.89 -34.81
C ARG A 796 4.22 17.96 -34.68
N ASN A 797 5.28 17.87 -35.48
CA ASN A 797 6.40 18.80 -35.42
C ASN A 797 6.25 20.01 -36.35
N THR A 798 5.14 20.12 -37.09
CA THR A 798 4.82 21.30 -37.90
C THR A 798 4.16 22.37 -37.03
N ALA A 799 4.66 23.61 -37.09
CA ALA A 799 4.14 24.72 -36.28
C ALA A 799 2.64 24.93 -36.48
N GLY A 800 1.85 24.81 -35.39
CA GLY A 800 0.41 25.03 -35.38
C GLY A 800 -0.47 23.81 -35.70
N GLY A 801 0.10 22.61 -35.84
CA GLY A 801 -0.68 21.38 -36.01
C GLY A 801 -1.46 20.99 -34.75
N ASP A 802 -2.69 20.49 -34.89
CA ASP A 802 -3.47 19.89 -33.79
C ASP A 802 -2.91 18.48 -33.50
N PRO A 803 -2.26 18.26 -32.34
CA PRO A 803 -1.65 16.97 -32.00
C PRO A 803 -2.66 15.81 -31.95
N LEU A 804 -3.92 16.10 -31.63
CA LEU A 804 -4.99 15.11 -31.58
C LEU A 804 -5.52 14.77 -32.97
N ALA A 805 -5.64 15.77 -33.86
CA ALA A 805 -6.01 15.52 -35.25
C ALA A 805 -4.92 14.71 -35.98
N ALA A 806 -3.65 15.07 -35.77
CA ALA A 806 -2.50 14.30 -36.28
C ALA A 806 -2.50 12.85 -35.75
N ALA A 807 -2.80 12.65 -34.46
CA ALA A 807 -2.83 11.32 -33.85
C ALA A 807 -4.06 10.47 -34.24
N ARG A 808 -5.20 11.09 -34.64
CA ARG A 808 -6.42 10.38 -35.08
C ARG A 808 -6.37 9.88 -36.51
N ASN A 809 -5.64 10.56 -37.39
CA ASN A 809 -5.45 10.13 -38.79
C ASN A 809 -4.56 8.88 -38.90
N ALA A 810 -3.87 8.52 -37.81
CA ALA A 810 -2.92 7.43 -37.67
C ALA A 810 -3.55 6.05 -37.39
N GLN A 811 -4.76 5.75 -37.88
CA GLN A 811 -5.29 4.39 -37.72
C GLN A 811 -4.32 3.42 -38.38
N ALA A 812 -3.66 2.61 -37.53
CA ALA A 812 -2.62 1.66 -37.90
C ALA A 812 -2.92 1.01 -39.24
N LYS A 813 -1.97 1.09 -40.19
CA LYS A 813 -2.02 0.25 -41.40
C LYS A 813 -2.36 -1.15 -40.93
N PRO A 814 -3.50 -1.73 -41.34
CA PRO A 814 -3.82 -3.09 -40.97
C PRO A 814 -2.63 -3.93 -41.43
N VAL A 815 -2.04 -4.68 -40.49
CA VAL A 815 -1.11 -5.75 -40.85
C VAL A 815 -1.92 -6.63 -41.78
N ALA A 816 -1.63 -6.55 -43.08
CA ALA A 816 -2.30 -7.39 -44.05
C ALA A 816 -2.11 -8.83 -43.57
N PRO A 817 -3.19 -9.64 -43.47
CA PRO A 817 -3.03 -11.03 -43.11
C PRO A 817 -1.99 -11.61 -44.07
N ALA A 818 -0.95 -12.23 -43.51
CA ALA A 818 0.11 -12.85 -44.30
C ALA A 818 -0.56 -13.69 -45.39
N ALA A 819 -0.16 -13.49 -46.64
CA ALA A 819 -0.68 -14.25 -47.76
C ALA A 819 -0.62 -15.75 -47.40
N PRO A 820 -1.66 -16.55 -47.71
CA PRO A 820 -1.66 -17.97 -47.40
C PRO A 820 -0.38 -18.58 -48.00
N VAL A 821 0.54 -18.95 -47.12
CA VAL A 821 1.78 -19.61 -47.50
C VAL A 821 1.41 -21.02 -47.91
N ASP A 822 1.81 -21.43 -49.11
CA ASP A 822 1.63 -22.80 -49.56
C ASP A 822 2.17 -23.77 -48.50
N ALA A 823 1.41 -24.83 -48.25
CA ALA A 823 1.79 -25.87 -47.31
C ALA A 823 3.20 -26.39 -47.65
N PRO A 824 4.17 -26.32 -46.72
CA PRO A 824 5.48 -26.91 -46.97
C PRO A 824 5.32 -28.43 -47.20
N PRO A 825 6.09 -29.02 -48.12
CA PRO A 825 6.00 -30.45 -48.41
C PRO A 825 6.37 -31.28 -47.17
N PRO A 826 5.89 -32.54 -47.07
CA PRO A 826 6.29 -33.44 -45.99
C PRO A 826 7.81 -33.58 -45.91
N LEU A 827 8.40 -33.36 -44.73
CA LEU A 827 9.83 -33.59 -44.51
C LEU A 827 10.14 -35.10 -44.47
N ASP A 828 11.14 -35.53 -45.25
CA ASP A 828 11.77 -36.83 -45.09
C ASP A 828 12.75 -36.79 -43.90
N LEU A 829 12.38 -37.40 -42.78
CA LEU A 829 13.15 -37.35 -41.53
C LEU A 829 14.07 -38.57 -41.40
N PRO A 830 15.37 -38.39 -41.10
CA PRO A 830 16.27 -39.49 -40.79
C PRO A 830 15.87 -40.19 -39.47
N GLU A 831 16.39 -41.41 -39.24
CA GLU A 831 16.20 -42.14 -37.97
C GLU A 831 16.77 -41.39 -36.76
N GLU A 832 17.90 -40.70 -36.95
CA GLU A 832 18.49 -39.77 -35.99
C GLU A 832 18.83 -38.45 -36.70
N LEU A 833 18.41 -37.32 -36.12
CA LEU A 833 18.80 -36.00 -36.57
C LEU A 833 20.02 -35.53 -35.79
N GLU A 834 21.13 -35.31 -36.49
CA GLU A 834 22.32 -34.69 -35.91
C GLU A 834 22.14 -33.17 -35.84
N LEU A 835 22.38 -32.61 -34.66
CA LEU A 835 22.33 -31.17 -34.35
C LEU A 835 23.67 -30.72 -33.79
N GLN A 836 24.17 -29.58 -34.27
CA GLN A 836 25.40 -28.97 -33.76
C GLN A 836 25.05 -27.75 -32.91
N VAL A 837 25.47 -27.73 -31.65
CA VAL A 837 25.25 -26.61 -30.72
C VAL A 837 26.57 -26.28 -30.03
N GLY A 838 27.15 -25.14 -30.36
CA GLY A 838 28.53 -24.83 -29.98
C GLY A 838 29.47 -25.95 -30.44
N ASP A 839 30.30 -26.45 -29.53
CA ASP A 839 31.25 -27.52 -29.80
C ASP A 839 30.65 -28.93 -29.61
N GLN A 840 29.36 -29.04 -29.29
CA GLN A 840 28.69 -30.32 -29.03
C GLN A 840 27.78 -30.76 -30.17
N THR A 841 27.78 -32.07 -30.42
CA THR A 841 26.87 -32.72 -31.38
C THR A 841 25.86 -33.57 -30.64
N TYR A 842 24.57 -33.35 -30.89
CA TYR A 842 23.47 -34.14 -30.34
C TYR A 842 22.81 -34.99 -31.42
N ARG A 843 22.47 -36.23 -31.08
CA ARG A 843 21.71 -37.16 -31.96
C ARG A 843 20.32 -37.36 -31.40
N ILE A 844 19.31 -36.84 -32.10
CA ILE A 844 17.93 -36.85 -31.63
C ILE A 844 17.12 -37.87 -32.45
N PRO A 845 16.51 -38.89 -31.82
CA PRO A 845 15.75 -39.90 -32.54
C PRO A 845 14.49 -39.36 -33.22
N ARG A 846 14.16 -39.90 -34.39
CA ARG A 846 12.96 -39.58 -35.19
C ARG A 846 11.67 -39.59 -34.37
N GLY A 847 11.53 -40.55 -33.45
CA GLY A 847 10.36 -40.70 -32.59
C GLY A 847 10.05 -39.50 -31.69
N HIS A 848 11.02 -38.61 -31.47
CA HIS A 848 10.84 -37.36 -30.72
C HIS A 848 10.53 -36.16 -31.62
N ILE A 849 11.05 -36.17 -32.85
CA ILE A 849 10.95 -35.05 -33.80
C ILE A 849 9.64 -35.13 -34.60
N ALA A 850 9.28 -36.31 -35.11
CA ALA A 850 8.10 -36.46 -35.96
C ALA A 850 6.80 -36.00 -35.27
N PRO A 851 6.51 -36.37 -34.00
CA PRO A 851 5.31 -35.88 -33.31
C PRO A 851 5.35 -34.37 -33.00
N MET A 852 6.54 -33.80 -32.81
CA MET A 852 6.72 -32.35 -32.62
C MET A 852 6.37 -31.59 -33.90
N ILE A 853 6.77 -32.09 -35.06
CA ILE A 853 6.41 -31.51 -36.37
C ILE A 853 4.91 -31.69 -36.65
N GLU A 854 4.35 -32.88 -36.37
CA GLU A 854 2.93 -33.16 -36.58
C GLU A 854 2.04 -32.19 -35.79
N SER A 855 2.42 -31.89 -34.55
CA SER A 855 1.74 -30.93 -33.67
C SER A 855 2.01 -29.45 -33.99
N THR A 856 2.90 -29.15 -34.94
CA THR A 856 3.18 -27.78 -35.39
C THR A 856 2.12 -27.34 -36.40
N PRO A 857 1.52 -26.13 -36.25
CA PRO A 857 0.66 -25.54 -37.26
C PRO A 857 1.31 -25.57 -38.65
N GLN A 858 0.55 -25.86 -39.69
CA GLN A 858 1.10 -26.11 -41.03
C GLN A 858 1.93 -24.95 -41.58
N ALA A 859 1.53 -23.71 -41.29
CA ALA A 859 2.24 -22.49 -41.67
C ALA A 859 3.58 -22.29 -40.94
N ASP A 860 3.77 -22.94 -39.79
CA ASP A 860 4.96 -22.84 -38.95
C ASP A 860 5.89 -24.04 -39.05
N ARG A 861 5.54 -25.02 -39.89
CA ARG A 861 6.40 -26.18 -40.13
C ARG A 861 7.68 -25.75 -40.85
N PRO A 862 8.83 -26.33 -40.48
CA PRO A 862 10.06 -26.08 -41.21
C PRO A 862 9.89 -26.48 -42.68
N ARG A 863 10.54 -25.76 -43.58
CA ARG A 863 10.50 -25.98 -45.03
C ARG A 863 11.48 -27.06 -45.49
N GLY A 864 12.48 -27.39 -44.65
CA GLY A 864 13.47 -28.42 -44.94
C GLY A 864 14.26 -28.86 -43.70
N LEU A 865 15.08 -29.91 -43.86
CA LEU A 865 15.88 -30.48 -42.77
C LEU A 865 16.88 -29.47 -42.18
N ASP A 866 17.49 -28.63 -43.01
CA ASP A 866 18.48 -27.67 -42.53
C ASP A 866 17.85 -26.57 -41.68
N GLU A 867 16.68 -26.07 -42.07
CA GLU A 867 15.91 -25.13 -41.24
C GLU A 867 15.51 -25.76 -39.91
N LEU A 868 15.05 -27.02 -39.93
CA LEU A 868 14.74 -27.77 -38.70
C LEU A 868 15.98 -27.90 -37.79
N ARG A 869 17.15 -28.24 -38.36
CA ARG A 869 18.42 -28.33 -37.61
C ARG A 869 18.78 -27.01 -36.97
N GLN A 870 18.68 -25.91 -37.73
CA GLN A 870 19.02 -24.58 -37.25
C GLN A 870 18.06 -24.11 -36.14
N ILE A 871 16.74 -24.31 -36.30
CA ILE A 871 15.74 -23.97 -35.27
C ILE A 871 16.01 -24.74 -33.98
N LEU A 872 16.17 -26.07 -34.06
CA LEU A 872 16.40 -26.89 -32.86
C LEU A 872 17.74 -26.57 -32.21
N SER A 873 18.79 -26.32 -32.98
CA SER A 873 20.11 -25.95 -32.46
C SER A 873 20.07 -24.60 -31.75
N ALA A 874 19.40 -23.60 -32.32
CA ALA A 874 19.21 -22.28 -31.70
C ALA A 874 18.44 -22.39 -30.38
N ARG A 875 17.37 -23.19 -30.33
CA ARG A 875 16.56 -23.37 -29.11
C ARG A 875 17.30 -24.12 -28.00
N ILE A 876 18.05 -25.18 -28.35
CA ILE A 876 18.89 -25.91 -27.39
C ILE A 876 20.00 -24.99 -26.87
N GLY A 877 20.69 -24.25 -27.74
CA GLY A 877 21.72 -23.29 -27.36
C GLY A 877 21.19 -22.22 -26.42
N ARG A 878 20.04 -21.61 -26.72
CA ARG A 878 19.39 -20.66 -25.81
C ARG A 878 19.06 -21.28 -24.46
N GLY A 879 18.56 -22.52 -24.44
CA GLY A 879 18.31 -23.25 -23.19
C GLY A 879 19.57 -23.40 -22.32
N GLN A 880 20.72 -23.67 -22.95
CA GLN A 880 22.01 -23.74 -22.26
C GLN A 880 22.49 -22.39 -21.74
N ASP A 881 22.30 -21.32 -22.52
CA ASP A 881 22.66 -19.96 -22.10
C ASP A 881 21.81 -19.49 -20.92
N ILE A 882 20.50 -19.77 -20.94
CA ILE A 882 19.60 -19.51 -19.81
C ILE A 882 20.07 -20.26 -18.58
N LEU A 883 20.35 -21.57 -18.69
CA LEU A 883 20.83 -22.37 -17.56
C LEU A 883 22.16 -21.83 -17.02
N ARG A 884 23.09 -21.44 -17.89
CA ARG A 884 24.36 -20.82 -17.48
C ARG A 884 24.13 -19.53 -16.69
N ALA A 885 23.23 -18.65 -17.16
CA ALA A 885 22.88 -17.42 -16.47
C ALA A 885 22.20 -17.68 -15.12
N VAL A 886 21.26 -18.60 -15.07
CA VAL A 886 20.55 -19.00 -13.84
C VAL A 886 21.52 -19.57 -12.80
N TYR A 887 22.39 -20.51 -13.19
CA TYR A 887 23.39 -21.07 -12.29
C TYR A 887 24.42 -20.03 -11.86
N ALA A 888 24.77 -19.06 -12.72
CA ALA A 888 25.62 -17.92 -12.35
C ALA A 888 24.94 -16.89 -11.44
N GLY A 889 23.65 -17.03 -11.13
CA GLY A 889 22.91 -16.06 -10.31
C GLY A 889 22.55 -14.78 -11.06
N LYS A 890 22.60 -14.84 -12.40
CA LYS A 890 22.23 -13.78 -13.34
C LYS A 890 20.91 -14.12 -14.03
N SER A 891 19.98 -14.70 -13.28
CA SER A 891 18.69 -15.16 -13.82
C SER A 891 17.81 -13.99 -14.29
N GLY A 892 18.06 -12.76 -13.83
CA GLY A 892 17.38 -11.55 -14.30
C GLY A 892 17.59 -11.25 -15.79
N ARG A 893 18.62 -11.85 -16.41
CA ARG A 893 18.87 -11.75 -17.86
C ARG A 893 17.75 -12.36 -18.71
N TYR A 894 17.08 -13.41 -18.23
CA TYR A 894 16.08 -14.13 -19.02
C TYR A 894 14.80 -14.32 -18.22
N GLN A 895 13.67 -13.88 -18.76
CA GLN A 895 12.37 -14.17 -18.16
C GLN A 895 12.08 -15.67 -18.27
N ALA A 896 11.50 -16.27 -17.23
CA ALA A 896 10.91 -17.60 -17.32
C ALA A 896 9.59 -17.58 -18.11
N SER A 897 9.63 -17.27 -19.41
CA SER A 897 8.47 -17.43 -20.32
C SER A 897 8.25 -18.90 -20.68
N ASN A 898 7.10 -19.25 -21.25
CA ASN A 898 6.85 -20.62 -21.70
C ASN A 898 7.86 -21.06 -22.77
N GLU A 899 8.25 -20.13 -23.65
CA GLU A 899 9.22 -20.36 -24.72
C GLU A 899 10.63 -20.61 -24.15
N ASN A 900 11.06 -19.80 -23.18
CA ASN A 900 12.36 -19.98 -22.52
C ASN A 900 12.39 -21.25 -21.68
N VAL A 901 11.32 -21.57 -20.95
CA VAL A 901 11.18 -22.83 -20.21
C VAL A 901 11.21 -24.03 -21.16
N ALA A 902 10.57 -23.93 -22.32
CA ALA A 902 10.65 -24.96 -23.35
C ALA A 902 12.09 -25.14 -23.86
N CYS A 903 12.81 -24.05 -24.13
CA CYS A 903 14.22 -24.10 -24.54
C CYS A 903 15.10 -24.78 -23.48
N VAL A 904 14.92 -24.43 -22.19
CA VAL A 904 15.60 -25.10 -21.07
C VAL A 904 15.27 -26.59 -21.04
N THR A 905 14.01 -26.96 -21.23
CA THR A 905 13.60 -28.37 -21.25
C THR A 905 14.18 -29.13 -22.45
N LEU A 906 14.30 -28.49 -23.62
CA LEU A 906 14.97 -29.07 -24.78
C LEU A 906 16.47 -29.27 -24.54
N ALA A 907 17.15 -28.31 -23.89
CA ALA A 907 18.55 -28.47 -23.50
C ALA A 907 18.76 -29.62 -22.51
N LEU A 908 17.83 -29.80 -21.57
CA LEU A 908 17.84 -30.95 -20.65
C LEU A 908 17.66 -32.27 -21.39
N HIS A 909 16.72 -32.33 -22.34
CA HIS A 909 16.57 -33.50 -23.21
C HIS A 909 17.82 -33.77 -24.06
N ALA A 910 18.44 -32.74 -24.64
CA ALA A 910 19.69 -32.88 -25.39
C ALA A 910 20.81 -33.48 -24.51
N GLY A 911 20.93 -33.02 -23.26
CA GLY A 911 21.84 -33.61 -22.26
C GLY A 911 21.56 -35.09 -22.00
N THR A 912 20.29 -35.51 -21.95
CA THR A 912 19.95 -36.95 -21.80
C THR A 912 20.42 -37.78 -23.00
N PHE A 913 20.26 -37.26 -24.22
CA PHE A 913 20.71 -37.96 -25.43
C PHE A 913 22.24 -38.05 -25.50
N ALA A 914 22.96 -37.00 -25.08
CA ALA A 914 24.42 -37.04 -24.98
C ALA A 914 24.93 -38.10 -24.00
N LYS A 915 24.15 -38.40 -22.94
CA LYS A 915 24.43 -39.48 -21.98
C LYS A 915 24.04 -40.88 -22.49
N GLY A 916 23.41 -40.99 -23.67
CA GLY A 916 22.87 -42.23 -24.21
C GLY A 916 21.62 -42.74 -23.50
N GLU A 917 20.95 -41.91 -22.68
CA GLU A 917 19.69 -42.28 -22.02
C GLU A 917 18.49 -41.77 -22.85
N ILE A 918 17.64 -42.69 -23.33
CA ILE A 918 16.44 -42.34 -24.12
C ILE A 918 15.21 -42.28 -23.20
N ASN A 919 14.53 -41.13 -23.19
CA ASN A 919 13.40 -40.89 -22.29
C ASN A 919 12.10 -40.59 -23.04
N THR A 920 11.32 -41.63 -23.34
CA THR A 920 10.08 -41.54 -24.14
C THR A 920 8.94 -40.79 -23.45
N ARG A 921 8.98 -40.59 -22.12
CA ARG A 921 7.98 -39.81 -21.33
C ARG A 921 8.59 -38.85 -20.29
N GLY A 922 9.87 -38.53 -20.46
CA GLY A 922 10.57 -37.33 -19.97
C GLY A 922 10.50 -37.00 -18.49
N ALA A 923 10.93 -37.86 -17.56
CA ALA A 923 11.31 -37.41 -16.21
C ALA A 923 12.83 -37.29 -16.07
N PHE A 924 13.34 -36.20 -15.52
CA PHE A 924 14.75 -36.06 -15.17
C PHE A 924 14.89 -35.29 -13.86
N SER A 925 15.95 -35.56 -13.12
CA SER A 925 16.33 -34.78 -11.96
C SER A 925 17.63 -34.03 -12.25
N VAL A 926 17.62 -32.73 -12.04
CA VAL A 926 18.72 -31.82 -12.35
C VAL A 926 19.34 -31.33 -11.05
N GLU A 927 20.65 -31.29 -10.96
CA GLU A 927 21.33 -30.66 -9.82
C GLU A 927 20.94 -29.16 -9.72
N ASP A 928 20.49 -28.73 -8.55
CA ASP A 928 20.10 -27.35 -8.26
C ASP A 928 20.48 -27.00 -6.82
N PRO A 929 21.80 -26.94 -6.52
CA PRO A 929 22.30 -26.89 -5.15
C PRO A 929 21.79 -25.66 -4.39
N ASP A 930 21.68 -24.53 -5.08
CA ASP A 930 21.28 -23.23 -4.54
C ASP A 930 19.79 -22.90 -4.77
N GLY A 931 19.01 -23.81 -5.38
CA GLY A 931 17.62 -23.56 -5.71
C GLY A 931 17.40 -22.45 -6.75
N ARG A 932 18.39 -22.15 -7.60
CA ARG A 932 18.32 -21.03 -8.56
C ARG A 932 17.40 -21.38 -9.71
N LEU A 933 17.49 -22.60 -10.23
CA LEU A 933 16.63 -23.05 -11.33
C LEU A 933 15.18 -23.15 -10.89
N TYR A 934 14.97 -23.70 -9.70
CA TYR A 934 13.65 -23.74 -9.07
C TYR A 934 13.03 -22.34 -8.90
N ARG A 935 13.78 -21.39 -8.31
CA ARG A 935 13.31 -20.00 -8.13
C ARG A 935 13.05 -19.28 -9.44
N TRP A 936 13.89 -19.51 -10.47
CA TRP A 936 13.66 -18.95 -11.79
C TRP A 936 12.34 -19.46 -12.40
N LEU A 937 12.08 -20.77 -12.34
CA LEU A 937 10.82 -21.34 -12.80
C LEU A 937 9.59 -20.81 -12.06
N ASP A 938 9.71 -20.56 -10.74
CA ASP A 938 8.65 -19.94 -9.93
C ASP A 938 8.29 -18.50 -10.38
N THR A 939 9.12 -17.85 -11.20
CA THR A 939 8.79 -16.53 -11.78
C THR A 939 7.88 -16.61 -13.02
N ASN A 940 7.63 -17.80 -13.55
CA ASN A 940 6.75 -17.98 -14.71
C ASN A 940 5.27 -17.76 -14.31
N LYS A 941 4.58 -16.88 -15.04
CA LYS A 941 3.19 -16.47 -14.79
C LYS A 941 2.15 -17.53 -15.10
N GLU A 942 2.51 -18.49 -15.93
CA GLU A 942 1.68 -19.60 -16.42
C GLU A 942 1.67 -20.80 -15.45
N LEU A 943 2.36 -20.65 -14.33
CA LEU A 943 2.50 -21.69 -13.32
C LEU A 943 1.19 -21.91 -12.53
N TYR A 944 0.92 -23.17 -12.20
CA TYR A 944 -0.15 -23.56 -11.30
C TYR A 944 0.32 -24.63 -10.32
N LEU A 945 -0.28 -24.65 -9.13
CA LEU A 945 0.03 -25.63 -8.09
C LEU A 945 -0.83 -26.89 -8.27
N ARG A 946 -0.24 -28.07 -8.05
CA ARG A 946 -0.91 -29.36 -8.28
C ARG A 946 -0.38 -30.44 -7.35
N THR A 947 -1.16 -31.50 -7.14
CA THR A 947 -0.65 -32.70 -6.47
C THR A 947 0.12 -33.59 -7.46
N SER A 948 1.04 -34.39 -6.93
CA SER A 948 1.71 -35.46 -7.66
C SER A 948 1.64 -36.78 -6.90
N THR A 949 1.35 -37.88 -7.61
CA THR A 949 1.49 -39.22 -7.03
C THR A 949 2.96 -39.63 -6.88
N HIS A 950 3.88 -38.95 -7.59
CA HIS A 950 5.33 -39.18 -7.55
C HIS A 950 6.02 -38.45 -6.39
N ALA A 951 5.40 -37.41 -5.84
CA ALA A 951 6.04 -36.49 -4.89
C ALA A 951 5.35 -36.45 -3.51
N ARG A 952 4.46 -37.40 -3.22
CA ARG A 952 3.56 -37.31 -2.05
C ARG A 952 4.30 -37.18 -0.73
N VAL A 953 5.51 -37.73 -0.61
CA VAL A 953 6.36 -37.59 0.59
C VAL A 953 6.96 -36.20 0.77
N TYR A 954 7.00 -35.40 -0.30
CA TYR A 954 7.63 -34.07 -0.34
C TYR A 954 6.63 -32.91 -0.29
N HIS A 955 5.34 -33.14 -0.60
CA HIS A 955 4.30 -32.11 -0.71
C HIS A 955 4.26 -31.11 0.46
N ASP A 956 4.40 -31.59 1.70
CA ASP A 956 4.26 -30.75 2.90
C ASP A 956 5.60 -30.30 3.50
N ARG A 957 6.72 -30.60 2.83
CA ARG A 957 8.04 -30.16 3.30
C ARG A 957 8.24 -28.68 3.03
N GLN A 958 8.85 -27.98 3.97
CA GLN A 958 9.29 -26.60 3.76
C GLN A 958 10.59 -26.60 2.95
N VAL A 959 10.61 -25.87 1.85
CA VAL A 959 11.77 -25.63 0.98
C VAL A 959 11.75 -24.15 0.63
N ASP A 960 12.89 -23.47 0.77
CA ASP A 960 13.05 -22.04 0.47
C ASP A 960 12.03 -21.11 1.16
N GLY A 961 11.52 -21.52 2.33
CA GLY A 961 10.58 -20.74 3.14
C GLY A 961 9.10 -20.96 2.80
N HIS A 962 8.77 -21.88 1.89
CA HIS A 962 7.40 -22.24 1.54
C HIS A 962 7.22 -23.75 1.37
N MET A 963 5.96 -24.19 1.26
CA MET A 963 5.61 -25.60 1.11
C MET A 963 5.96 -26.13 -0.29
N ASN A 964 6.56 -27.31 -0.35
CA ASN A 964 7.09 -27.92 -1.57
C ASN A 964 6.02 -28.68 -2.38
N MET A 965 4.93 -28.01 -2.71
CA MET A 965 3.88 -28.56 -3.57
C MET A 965 4.28 -28.56 -5.04
N PRO A 966 4.10 -29.68 -5.79
CA PRO A 966 4.45 -29.73 -7.20
C PRO A 966 3.80 -28.62 -8.04
N ARG A 967 4.59 -28.10 -8.98
CA ARG A 967 4.19 -27.07 -9.92
C ARG A 967 3.89 -27.71 -11.28
N GLY A 968 2.92 -27.16 -11.99
CA GLY A 968 2.61 -27.47 -13.38
C GLY A 968 2.73 -26.21 -14.23
N LEU A 969 3.21 -26.38 -15.45
CA LEU A 969 3.41 -25.32 -16.42
C LEU A 969 3.06 -25.87 -17.80
N ASP A 970 2.08 -25.27 -18.45
CA ASP A 970 1.63 -25.72 -19.77
C ASP A 970 2.39 -24.96 -20.85
N ILE A 971 3.04 -25.72 -21.73
CA ILE A 971 3.90 -25.24 -22.81
C ILE A 971 3.16 -25.42 -24.14
N ALA A 972 3.32 -24.44 -25.04
CA ALA A 972 2.78 -24.51 -26.39
C ALA A 972 3.33 -25.74 -27.15
N GLN A 973 2.67 -26.11 -28.25
CA GLN A 973 3.14 -27.17 -29.13
C GLN A 973 3.95 -26.64 -30.31
N GLY A 974 4.67 -27.56 -30.94
CA GLY A 974 5.29 -27.35 -32.24
C GLY A 974 6.77 -27.02 -32.19
N VAL A 975 7.39 -26.97 -33.37
CA VAL A 975 8.84 -26.88 -33.55
C VAL A 975 9.42 -25.56 -33.03
N LYS A 976 8.69 -24.45 -33.14
CA LYS A 976 9.17 -23.12 -32.70
C LYS A 976 9.02 -22.89 -31.19
N ASN A 977 7.93 -23.38 -30.58
CA ASN A 977 7.55 -22.99 -29.21
C ASN A 977 7.42 -24.18 -28.23
N GLY A 978 7.42 -25.42 -28.71
CA GLY A 978 7.09 -26.60 -27.91
C GLY A 978 8.26 -27.50 -27.53
N MET A 979 7.95 -28.55 -26.78
CA MET A 979 8.89 -29.60 -26.35
C MET A 979 8.99 -30.73 -27.38
N PHE A 980 9.94 -31.65 -27.20
CA PHE A 980 10.00 -32.88 -28.00
C PHE A 980 8.76 -33.76 -27.80
N GLY A 981 8.40 -34.49 -28.85
CA GLY A 981 7.24 -35.38 -28.86
C GLY A 981 5.91 -34.61 -28.71
N PRO A 982 4.84 -35.28 -28.26
CA PRO A 982 3.53 -34.65 -28.05
C PRO A 982 3.42 -33.98 -26.66
N MET A 983 4.55 -33.64 -26.00
CA MET A 983 4.54 -33.12 -24.63
C MET A 983 4.05 -31.68 -24.60
N ARG A 984 3.24 -31.34 -23.60
CA ARG A 984 2.55 -30.04 -23.47
C ARG A 984 2.58 -29.46 -22.06
N THR A 985 3.04 -30.22 -21.08
CA THR A 985 3.08 -29.77 -19.69
C THR A 985 4.39 -30.19 -19.06
N MET A 986 5.03 -29.27 -18.35
CA MET A 986 6.16 -29.53 -17.48
C MET A 986 5.69 -29.51 -16.02
N GLN A 987 5.98 -30.57 -15.29
CA GLN A 987 5.78 -30.65 -13.85
C GLN A 987 7.13 -30.56 -13.14
N PHE A 988 7.23 -29.83 -12.04
CA PHE A 988 8.46 -29.79 -11.26
C PHE A 988 8.26 -29.63 -9.74
N PHE A 989 9.24 -30.10 -8.96
CA PHE A 989 9.34 -29.90 -7.51
C PHE A 989 10.77 -30.16 -7.01
N THR A 990 11.09 -29.65 -5.82
CA THR A 990 12.43 -29.81 -5.25
C THR A 990 12.59 -31.17 -4.57
N LEU A 991 13.72 -31.81 -4.81
CA LEU A 991 14.26 -32.91 -4.01
C LEU A 991 15.29 -32.31 -3.04
N PRO A 992 14.98 -32.23 -1.73
CA PRO A 992 15.91 -31.69 -0.75
C PRO A 992 17.24 -32.45 -0.74
N SER A 993 18.32 -31.76 -0.38
CA SER A 993 19.61 -32.41 -0.14
C SER A 993 19.49 -33.44 0.98
N VAL A 994 20.09 -34.60 0.79
CA VAL A 994 20.26 -35.64 1.82
C VAL A 994 21.75 -35.97 1.93
N GLU A 995 22.15 -36.65 3.00
CA GLU A 995 23.57 -36.98 3.22
C GLU A 995 24.15 -37.76 2.03
N GLY A 996 25.20 -37.21 1.40
CA GLY A 996 25.80 -37.76 0.18
C GLY A 996 25.13 -37.37 -1.14
N GLN A 997 24.04 -36.58 -1.14
CA GLN A 997 23.36 -36.13 -2.36
C GLN A 997 23.01 -34.63 -2.33
N ALA A 998 23.43 -33.92 -3.37
CA ALA A 998 23.07 -32.52 -3.58
C ALA A 998 21.55 -32.33 -3.73
N ARG A 999 21.07 -31.12 -3.44
CA ARG A 999 19.70 -30.71 -3.76
C ARG A 999 19.47 -30.82 -5.28
N ARG A 1000 18.33 -31.35 -5.69
CA ARG A 1000 17.96 -31.52 -7.10
C ARG A 1000 16.57 -30.99 -7.39
N LEU A 1001 16.33 -30.63 -8.63
CA LEU A 1001 15.02 -30.29 -9.17
C LEU A 1001 14.50 -31.48 -9.99
N TYR A 1002 13.40 -32.08 -9.55
CA TYR A 1002 12.70 -33.08 -10.36
C TYR A 1002 11.84 -32.38 -11.39
N ILE A 1003 11.94 -32.80 -12.65
CA ILE A 1003 11.15 -32.29 -13.77
C ILE A 1003 10.55 -33.48 -14.52
N LYS A 1004 9.28 -33.34 -14.93
CA LYS A 1004 8.56 -34.34 -15.71
C LYS A 1004 7.70 -33.71 -16.79
N CYS A 1005 7.85 -34.19 -18.02
CA CYS A 1005 7.05 -33.76 -19.15
C CYS A 1005 5.82 -34.67 -19.34
N GLU A 1006 4.66 -34.07 -19.57
CA GLU A 1006 3.38 -34.77 -19.73
C GLU A 1006 2.66 -34.26 -20.99
N THR A 1007 1.82 -35.11 -21.59
CA THR A 1007 1.05 -34.80 -22.81
C THR A 1007 -0.16 -33.90 -22.54
N TYR A 1008 -0.63 -33.83 -21.30
CA TYR A 1008 -1.86 -33.15 -20.90
C TYR A 1008 -1.67 -32.40 -19.58
N GLY A 1009 -2.24 -31.20 -19.49
CA GLY A 1009 -2.23 -30.35 -18.29
C GLY A 1009 -3.16 -30.85 -17.19
N VAL A 1010 -2.88 -30.48 -15.95
CA VAL A 1010 -3.60 -30.96 -14.75
C VAL A 1010 -3.91 -29.81 -13.80
N PHE A 1011 -4.50 -28.74 -14.35
CA PHE A 1011 -4.85 -27.55 -13.57
C PHE A 1011 -5.86 -27.85 -12.47
N ARG A 1012 -6.92 -28.60 -12.79
CA ARG A 1012 -7.98 -28.94 -11.84
C ARG A 1012 -7.56 -30.12 -10.97
N ASN A 1013 -6.71 -29.82 -9.99
CA ASN A 1013 -6.21 -30.81 -9.03
C ASN A 1013 -6.73 -30.55 -7.60
N THR A 1014 -6.65 -31.54 -6.73
CA THR A 1014 -7.31 -31.60 -5.40
C THR A 1014 -6.60 -30.82 -4.28
N ILE A 1015 -5.96 -29.68 -4.57
CA ILE A 1015 -5.28 -28.88 -3.52
C ILE A 1015 -6.28 -27.96 -2.81
N SER A 1016 -6.15 -27.82 -1.49
CA SER A 1016 -6.93 -26.83 -0.74
C SER A 1016 -6.34 -25.42 -0.93
N LYS A 1017 -7.16 -24.38 -0.75
CA LYS A 1017 -6.70 -22.98 -0.77
C LYS A 1017 -5.58 -22.71 0.23
N GLU A 1018 -5.62 -23.37 1.38
CA GLU A 1018 -4.58 -23.24 2.40
C GLU A 1018 -3.23 -23.83 1.93
N HIS A 1019 -3.24 -25.03 1.33
CA HIS A 1019 -2.01 -25.60 0.75
C HIS A 1019 -1.50 -24.71 -0.39
N GLU A 1020 -2.41 -24.19 -1.22
CA GLU A 1020 -2.04 -23.24 -2.27
C GLU A 1020 -1.32 -22.02 -1.67
N GLU A 1021 -1.91 -21.34 -0.68
CA GLU A 1021 -1.32 -20.17 -0.03
C GLU A 1021 0.02 -20.47 0.68
N LYS A 1022 0.16 -21.64 1.32
CA LYS A 1022 1.41 -22.06 1.98
C LYS A 1022 2.51 -22.43 0.99
N SER A 1023 2.16 -22.75 -0.25
CA SER A 1023 3.11 -23.21 -1.27
C SER A 1023 3.62 -22.12 -2.19
N ARG A 1024 2.99 -20.93 -2.16
CA ARG A 1024 3.45 -19.79 -2.94
C ARG A 1024 4.74 -19.25 -2.34
N SER A 1025 5.78 -19.17 -3.17
CA SER A 1025 6.94 -18.33 -2.85
C SER A 1025 6.51 -16.86 -2.86
N LEU A 1026 7.27 -16.01 -2.15
CA LEU A 1026 6.93 -14.60 -2.01
C LEU A 1026 6.97 -13.88 -3.37
N GLY A 1027 5.87 -13.22 -3.74
CA GLY A 1027 5.73 -12.53 -5.02
C GLY A 1027 5.43 -13.45 -6.22
N MET A 1028 5.19 -14.75 -5.99
CA MET A 1028 4.89 -15.73 -7.03
C MET A 1028 3.59 -15.39 -7.76
N GLN A 1029 3.63 -15.43 -9.09
CA GLN A 1029 2.46 -15.24 -9.95
C GLN A 1029 1.95 -16.62 -10.40
N THR A 1030 0.65 -16.83 -10.35
CA THR A 1030 0.02 -18.11 -10.74
C THR A 1030 -1.10 -17.86 -11.73
N ARG A 1031 -1.20 -18.69 -12.78
CA ARG A 1031 -2.30 -18.58 -13.74
C ARG A 1031 -3.64 -18.98 -13.14
N GLN A 1032 -4.70 -18.40 -13.70
CA GLN A 1032 -6.06 -18.82 -13.43
C GLN A 1032 -6.49 -19.98 -14.34
N ALA A 1033 -7.66 -20.56 -14.02
CA ALA A 1033 -8.29 -21.57 -14.84
C ALA A 1033 -8.66 -21.01 -16.23
N ARG A 1034 -8.48 -21.81 -17.28
CA ARG A 1034 -8.81 -21.49 -18.67
C ARG A 1034 -9.89 -22.42 -19.22
N ASP A 1035 -10.51 -21.97 -20.30
CA ASP A 1035 -11.36 -22.83 -21.12
C ASP A 1035 -10.50 -23.99 -21.67
N GLY A 1036 -10.97 -25.22 -21.46
CA GLY A 1036 -10.24 -26.44 -21.81
C GLY A 1036 -9.49 -27.12 -20.66
N ASP A 1037 -9.19 -26.44 -19.55
CA ASP A 1037 -8.46 -27.04 -18.41
C ASP A 1037 -9.17 -28.29 -17.85
N THR A 1038 -10.51 -28.30 -17.85
CA THR A 1038 -11.32 -29.45 -17.43
C THR A 1038 -11.12 -30.64 -18.38
N VAL A 1039 -11.10 -30.38 -19.69
CA VAL A 1039 -10.97 -31.40 -20.73
C VAL A 1039 -9.56 -31.97 -20.69
N GLU A 1040 -8.54 -31.12 -20.57
CA GLU A 1040 -7.14 -31.54 -20.46
C GLU A 1040 -6.89 -32.35 -19.18
N SER A 1041 -7.43 -31.92 -18.03
CA SER A 1041 -7.33 -32.68 -16.78
C SER A 1041 -8.03 -34.05 -16.88
N ALA A 1042 -9.16 -34.13 -17.58
CA ALA A 1042 -9.85 -35.40 -17.84
C ALA A 1042 -9.06 -36.31 -18.79
N LYS A 1043 -8.48 -35.78 -19.88
CA LYS A 1043 -7.59 -36.52 -20.78
C LYS A 1043 -6.35 -37.04 -20.04
N HIS A 1044 -5.78 -36.23 -19.15
CA HIS A 1044 -4.70 -36.67 -18.28
C HIS A 1044 -5.12 -37.88 -17.44
N MET A 1045 -6.27 -37.81 -16.75
CA MET A 1045 -6.80 -38.93 -15.97
C MET A 1045 -7.05 -40.19 -16.82
N LEU A 1046 -7.64 -40.04 -18.01
CA LEU A 1046 -7.86 -41.16 -18.94
C LEU A 1046 -6.53 -41.77 -19.42
N SER A 1047 -5.51 -40.93 -19.63
CA SER A 1047 -4.16 -41.42 -19.99
C SER A 1047 -3.55 -42.30 -18.90
N LEU A 1048 -3.92 -42.09 -17.63
CA LEU A 1048 -3.48 -42.94 -16.51
C LEU A 1048 -4.17 -44.32 -16.53
N LEU A 1049 -5.43 -44.42 -17.00
CA LEU A 1049 -6.13 -45.71 -17.11
C LEU A 1049 -5.45 -46.65 -18.12
N SER A 1050 -4.83 -46.11 -19.17
CA SER A 1050 -4.01 -46.90 -20.12
C SER A 1050 -2.76 -47.54 -19.51
N VAL A 1051 -2.40 -47.13 -18.28
CA VAL A 1051 -1.23 -47.62 -17.53
C VAL A 1051 -1.65 -48.68 -16.51
N VAL A 1052 -2.89 -48.64 -16.02
CA VAL A 1052 -3.46 -49.60 -15.05
C VAL A 1052 -3.59 -51.02 -15.64
N THR A 1053 -3.60 -51.15 -16.98
CA THR A 1053 -3.59 -52.44 -17.68
C THR A 1053 -2.22 -53.11 -17.78
N ARG A 1054 -1.13 -52.46 -17.34
CA ARG A 1054 0.21 -53.06 -17.27
C ARG A 1054 0.44 -53.65 -15.86
N LYS A 1055 0.27 -54.97 -15.69
CA LYS A 1055 0.58 -55.70 -14.45
C LYS A 1055 1.90 -56.46 -14.58
N GLY A 1056 2.82 -56.29 -13.62
CA GLY A 1056 4.07 -57.05 -13.47
C GLY A 1056 5.19 -56.21 -12.84
N ASN A 1057 6.33 -56.82 -12.50
CA ASN A 1057 7.63 -56.16 -12.18
C ASN A 1057 8.22 -55.41 -13.40
N ASP A 1058 7.36 -54.99 -14.32
CA ASP A 1058 7.71 -54.41 -15.59
C ASP A 1058 8.05 -52.92 -15.45
N PRO A 1059 8.81 -52.35 -16.40
CA PRO A 1059 9.16 -50.94 -16.62
C PRO A 1059 8.10 -49.88 -16.28
N GLY A 1060 7.75 -49.64 -15.02
CA GLY A 1060 6.60 -48.80 -14.72
C GLY A 1060 6.38 -48.43 -13.26
N ASN A 1061 7.24 -48.83 -12.32
CA ASN A 1061 7.14 -48.29 -10.96
C ASN A 1061 7.52 -46.80 -11.00
N ARG A 1062 6.62 -45.98 -10.47
CA ARG A 1062 6.61 -44.53 -10.62
C ARG A 1062 7.17 -43.80 -9.40
N LYS A 1063 7.53 -44.53 -8.35
CA LYS A 1063 8.04 -44.01 -7.08
C LYS A 1063 9.51 -44.39 -6.92
N GLU A 1064 10.20 -43.77 -5.98
CA GLU A 1064 11.58 -44.14 -5.64
C GLU A 1064 11.61 -45.59 -5.13
N ASP A 1065 12.47 -46.41 -5.73
CA ASP A 1065 12.63 -47.82 -5.36
C ASP A 1065 13.66 -47.96 -4.23
N LEU A 1066 13.49 -48.99 -3.40
CA LEU A 1066 14.54 -49.41 -2.47
C LEU A 1066 15.26 -50.61 -3.11
N PRO A 1067 16.54 -50.47 -3.52
CA PRO A 1067 17.27 -51.57 -4.13
C PRO A 1067 17.25 -52.81 -3.26
N LYS A 1068 17.13 -53.99 -3.89
CA LYS A 1068 17.04 -55.27 -3.16
C LYS A 1068 18.14 -55.45 -2.08
N PRO A 1069 19.43 -55.12 -2.34
CA PRO A 1069 20.47 -55.23 -1.31
C PRO A 1069 20.25 -54.30 -0.11
N ILE A 1070 19.68 -53.11 -0.34
CA ILE A 1070 19.35 -52.15 0.72
C ILE A 1070 18.10 -52.61 1.47
N TYR A 1071 17.10 -53.14 0.77
CA TYR A 1071 15.93 -53.76 1.41
C TYR A 1071 16.35 -54.92 2.31
N ASP A 1072 17.24 -55.79 1.84
CA ASP A 1072 17.77 -56.93 2.61
C ASP A 1072 18.58 -56.44 3.83
N ALA A 1073 19.36 -55.37 3.68
CA ALA A 1073 20.06 -54.71 4.79
C ALA A 1073 19.08 -54.08 5.81
N MET A 1074 17.98 -53.49 5.34
CA MET A 1074 16.93 -52.94 6.19
C MET A 1074 16.18 -54.03 6.96
N GLU A 1075 15.87 -55.17 6.33
CA GLU A 1075 15.30 -56.34 7.01
C GLU A 1075 16.27 -56.93 8.05
N LYS A 1076 17.58 -56.92 7.76
CA LYS A 1076 18.60 -57.29 8.75
C LYS A 1076 18.60 -56.33 9.94
N ALA A 1077 18.57 -55.01 9.67
CA ALA A 1077 18.44 -54.00 10.72
C ALA A 1077 17.16 -54.20 11.54
N ARG A 1078 16.03 -54.51 10.90
CA ARG A 1078 14.75 -54.84 11.57
C ARG A 1078 14.91 -55.99 12.55
N LYS A 1079 15.55 -57.08 12.13
CA LYS A 1079 15.82 -58.24 13.00
C LYS A 1079 16.74 -57.88 14.17
N GLU A 1080 17.77 -57.07 13.95
CA GLU A 1080 18.69 -56.67 15.04
C GLU A 1080 18.03 -55.69 16.02
N PHE A 1081 17.29 -54.70 15.54
CA PHE A 1081 16.52 -53.80 16.40
C PHE A 1081 15.46 -54.54 17.21
N SER A 1082 14.79 -55.57 16.67
CA SER A 1082 13.81 -56.35 17.45
C SER A 1082 14.41 -57.06 18.68
N LYS A 1083 15.73 -57.22 18.75
CA LYS A 1083 16.45 -57.82 19.90
C LYS A 1083 16.84 -56.77 20.96
N LEU A 1084 16.64 -55.49 20.69
CA LEU A 1084 17.09 -54.38 21.54
C LEU A 1084 15.92 -53.70 22.25
N SER A 1085 16.15 -53.23 23.48
CA SER A 1085 15.18 -52.42 24.22
C SER A 1085 14.89 -51.12 23.47
N ALA A 1086 13.61 -50.77 23.32
CA ALA A 1086 13.13 -49.66 22.47
C ALA A 1086 13.44 -49.77 20.96
N GLY A 1087 13.98 -50.89 20.49
CA GLY A 1087 14.26 -51.13 19.07
C GLY A 1087 13.03 -51.05 18.14
N PRO A 1088 11.82 -51.48 18.53
CA PRO A 1088 10.61 -51.26 17.71
C PRO A 1088 10.28 -49.79 17.45
N ALA A 1089 10.59 -48.87 18.39
CA ALA A 1089 10.40 -47.44 18.20
C ALA A 1089 11.37 -46.90 17.13
N PHE A 1090 12.64 -47.29 17.22
CA PHE A 1090 13.65 -46.95 16.22
C PHE A 1090 13.34 -47.53 14.84
N MET A 1091 12.76 -48.73 14.75
CA MET A 1091 12.30 -49.28 13.46
C MET A 1091 11.13 -48.53 12.87
N ARG A 1092 10.15 -48.11 13.68
CA ARG A 1092 9.03 -47.28 13.20
C ARG A 1092 9.53 -45.95 12.64
N MET A 1093 10.55 -45.35 13.25
CA MET A 1093 11.19 -44.13 12.75
C MET A 1093 11.97 -44.40 11.46
N LEU A 1094 12.76 -45.48 11.42
CA LEU A 1094 13.56 -45.85 10.25
C LEU A 1094 12.69 -46.11 9.02
N GLU A 1095 11.54 -46.78 9.20
CA GLU A 1095 10.61 -47.14 8.11
C GLU A 1095 9.59 -46.04 7.76
N GLN A 1096 9.57 -44.94 8.52
CA GLN A 1096 8.59 -43.87 8.34
C GLN A 1096 8.67 -43.32 6.91
N LYS A 1097 7.57 -43.49 6.15
CA LYS A 1097 7.43 -43.06 4.75
C LYS A 1097 8.44 -43.68 3.77
N VAL A 1098 9.21 -44.70 4.16
CA VAL A 1098 10.15 -45.41 3.27
C VAL A 1098 9.41 -46.30 2.26
N GLY A 1099 8.25 -46.87 2.62
CA GLY A 1099 7.44 -47.74 1.74
C GLY A 1099 5.94 -47.36 1.66
N GLY A 1100 5.15 -48.22 1.00
CA GLY A 1100 3.68 -48.13 0.98
C GLY A 1100 3.07 -47.02 0.10
N GLN A 1101 1.93 -46.46 0.51
CA GLN A 1101 1.25 -45.41 -0.26
C GLN A 1101 2.04 -44.08 -0.30
N ALA A 1102 2.87 -43.83 0.72
CA ALA A 1102 3.77 -42.68 0.78
C ALA A 1102 5.04 -42.92 -0.08
N ASN A 1103 5.77 -44.02 0.14
CA ASN A 1103 7.02 -44.45 -0.51
C ASN A 1103 7.96 -43.34 -1.02
N GLY A 1104 8.91 -42.94 -0.17
CA GLY A 1104 10.04 -42.07 -0.49
C GLY A 1104 11.40 -42.78 -0.62
N GLY A 1105 11.40 -44.12 -0.74
CA GLY A 1105 12.57 -44.92 -1.11
C GLY A 1105 13.85 -44.68 -0.28
N ILE A 1106 14.99 -44.76 -0.96
CA ILE A 1106 16.33 -44.67 -0.35
C ILE A 1106 16.62 -43.30 0.26
N ARG A 1107 16.15 -42.19 -0.34
CA ARG A 1107 16.32 -40.83 0.21
C ARG A 1107 15.63 -40.67 1.57
N MET A 1108 14.40 -41.16 1.71
CA MET A 1108 13.70 -41.13 3.00
C MET A 1108 14.41 -41.99 4.05
N LEU A 1109 14.95 -43.15 3.64
CA LEU A 1109 15.74 -44.00 4.53
C LEU A 1109 16.99 -43.28 5.04
N LEU A 1110 17.76 -42.64 4.16
CA LEU A 1110 18.95 -41.87 4.52
C LEU A 1110 18.61 -40.71 5.46
N GLU A 1111 17.52 -39.99 5.21
CA GLU A 1111 17.06 -38.90 6.07
C GLU A 1111 16.63 -39.39 7.45
N ASN A 1112 15.88 -40.51 7.53
CA ASN A 1112 15.51 -41.12 8.79
C ASN A 1112 16.75 -41.50 9.60
N ILE A 1113 17.78 -42.09 8.96
CA ILE A 1113 19.04 -42.43 9.61
C ILE A 1113 19.78 -41.17 10.09
N SER A 1114 19.87 -40.13 9.26
CA SER A 1114 20.55 -38.86 9.61
C SER A 1114 19.85 -38.16 10.79
N ASN A 1115 18.51 -38.16 10.82
CA ASN A 1115 17.74 -37.62 11.94
C ASN A 1115 17.97 -38.43 13.23
N MET A 1116 18.05 -39.76 13.14
CA MET A 1116 18.31 -40.62 14.29
C MET A 1116 19.73 -40.44 14.85
N THR A 1117 20.71 -40.12 14.00
CA THR A 1117 22.12 -39.95 14.39
C THR A 1117 22.46 -38.53 14.87
N ARG A 1118 21.93 -37.48 14.25
CA ARG A 1118 22.21 -36.07 14.60
C ARG A 1118 21.67 -35.63 15.95
N PHE A 1119 20.51 -36.14 16.35
CA PHE A 1119 19.82 -35.60 17.52
C PHE A 1119 20.30 -36.17 18.88
N ASN A 1120 21.21 -37.17 18.94
CA ASN A 1120 21.56 -37.88 20.20
C ASN A 1120 20.30 -38.16 21.04
N ALA A 1121 19.27 -38.63 20.34
CA ALA A 1121 17.96 -38.04 20.50
C ALA A 1121 17.29 -38.31 21.85
N HIS A 1122 16.92 -37.24 22.55
CA HIS A 1122 15.80 -37.22 23.49
C HIS A 1122 14.53 -37.49 22.68
N LEU A 1123 14.18 -38.77 22.48
CA LEU A 1123 13.07 -39.15 21.59
C LEU A 1123 11.81 -39.45 22.38
N PHE A 1124 10.72 -38.77 22.05
CA PHE A 1124 9.41 -39.04 22.64
C PHE A 1124 8.60 -40.00 21.76
N ASP A 1125 8.44 -41.25 22.21
CA ASP A 1125 7.46 -42.19 21.66
C ASP A 1125 6.36 -42.41 22.71
N GLY A 1126 5.13 -41.96 22.41
CA GLY A 1126 4.01 -42.05 23.35
C GLY A 1126 4.24 -41.36 24.70
N GLY A 1127 5.10 -40.32 24.76
CA GLY A 1127 5.43 -39.59 25.99
C GLY A 1127 6.63 -40.13 26.78
N THR A 1128 7.34 -41.14 26.29
CA THR A 1128 8.53 -41.70 26.95
C THR A 1128 9.80 -41.33 26.19
N GLU A 1129 10.81 -40.85 26.91
CA GLU A 1129 12.12 -40.45 26.37
C GLU A 1129 13.01 -41.68 26.13
N ILE A 1130 13.47 -41.88 24.89
CA ILE A 1130 14.27 -43.04 24.47
C ILE A 1130 15.67 -42.60 24.06
N PHE A 1131 16.71 -43.23 24.61
CA PHE A 1131 18.11 -42.91 24.33
C PHE A 1131 18.76 -43.81 23.26
N LEU A 1132 19.59 -43.20 22.41
CA LEU A 1132 20.35 -43.91 21.37
C LEU A 1132 21.58 -44.64 21.97
N MET A 1133 21.37 -45.85 22.50
CA MET A 1133 22.44 -46.70 23.06
C MET A 1133 23.52 -47.09 22.02
N PRO A 1134 24.75 -47.43 22.44
CA PRO A 1134 25.82 -47.89 21.54
C PRO A 1134 25.43 -49.08 20.65
N SER A 1135 24.58 -49.98 21.15
CA SER A 1135 24.02 -51.10 20.38
C SER A 1135 23.12 -50.64 19.23
N HIS A 1136 22.31 -49.60 19.42
CA HIS A 1136 21.50 -48.98 18.37
C HIS A 1136 22.38 -48.28 17.33
N LYS A 1137 23.39 -47.53 17.78
CA LYS A 1137 24.38 -46.87 16.89
C LYS A 1137 25.10 -47.89 16.02
N LYS A 1138 25.46 -49.06 16.56
CA LYS A 1138 26.07 -50.14 15.80
C LYS A 1138 25.17 -50.65 14.66
N VAL A 1139 23.88 -50.91 14.95
CA VAL A 1139 22.93 -51.36 13.92
C VAL A 1139 22.74 -50.30 12.82
N LEU A 1140 22.68 -49.02 13.18
CA LEU A 1140 22.60 -47.92 12.20
C LEU A 1140 23.87 -47.78 11.37
N ASN A 1141 25.05 -47.89 12.00
CA ASN A 1141 26.32 -47.84 11.30
C ASN A 1141 26.51 -49.04 10.35
N ASP A 1142 26.05 -50.23 10.73
CA ASP A 1142 26.07 -51.41 9.87
C ASP A 1142 25.14 -51.23 8.66
N LEU A 1143 23.96 -50.61 8.85
CA LEU A 1143 23.04 -50.26 7.77
C LEU A 1143 23.63 -49.16 6.87
N LEU A 1144 24.18 -48.09 7.44
CA LEU A 1144 24.87 -47.03 6.69
C LEU A 1144 26.05 -47.58 5.90
N LYS A 1145 26.82 -48.50 6.48
CA LYS A 1145 27.91 -49.18 5.78
C LYS A 1145 27.38 -50.01 4.62
N ALA A 1146 26.31 -50.78 4.81
CA ALA A 1146 25.70 -51.54 3.72
C ALA A 1146 25.17 -50.63 2.59
N ILE A 1147 24.60 -49.48 2.94
CA ILE A 1147 24.17 -48.46 1.97
C ILE A 1147 25.40 -47.86 1.26
N SER A 1148 26.43 -47.46 2.02
CA SER A 1148 27.68 -46.89 1.54
C SER A 1148 28.39 -47.85 0.58
N ASP A 1149 28.58 -49.10 0.98
CA ASP A 1149 29.20 -50.16 0.19
C ASP A 1149 28.42 -50.43 -1.11
N TYR A 1150 27.08 -50.36 -1.05
CA TYR A 1150 26.23 -50.41 -2.24
C TYR A 1150 26.41 -49.19 -3.15
N THR A 1151 26.41 -47.98 -2.59
CA THR A 1151 26.58 -46.71 -3.34
C THR A 1151 28.00 -46.44 -3.84
N LEU A 1152 29.01 -47.11 -3.28
CA LEU A 1152 30.42 -47.03 -3.71
C LEU A 1152 30.73 -48.05 -4.82
N GLY A 1153 30.01 -49.17 -4.88
CA GLY A 1153 30.19 -50.22 -5.89
C GLY A 1153 29.35 -50.03 -7.17
N TYR A 1154 28.25 -49.28 -7.08
CA TYR A 1154 27.41 -48.84 -8.19
C TYR A 1154 27.30 -47.32 -8.11
N THR A 1155 27.51 -46.59 -9.21
CA THR A 1155 27.35 -45.13 -9.26
C THR A 1155 26.02 -44.74 -8.60
N GLY A 1156 26.04 -44.24 -7.36
CA GLY A 1156 24.85 -44.07 -6.50
C GLY A 1156 23.71 -43.21 -7.06
N GLU A 1157 23.92 -42.60 -8.23
CA GLU A 1157 22.93 -41.89 -9.05
C GLU A 1157 21.92 -42.80 -9.76
N ARG A 1158 22.15 -44.11 -9.94
CA ARG A 1158 21.16 -44.96 -10.65
C ARG A 1158 20.00 -45.42 -9.78
N ASP A 1159 20.26 -45.58 -8.49
CA ASP A 1159 19.35 -46.27 -7.57
C ASP A 1159 18.63 -45.35 -6.59
N SER A 1160 18.87 -44.04 -6.69
CA SER A 1160 18.15 -42.96 -5.99
C SER A 1160 17.20 -42.17 -6.91
N ARG A 1161 16.82 -42.81 -8.02
CA ARG A 1161 15.93 -42.29 -9.06
C ARG A 1161 14.46 -42.42 -8.62
N ILE A 1162 13.66 -41.39 -8.85
CA ILE A 1162 12.20 -41.51 -8.78
C ILE A 1162 11.71 -42.15 -10.09
N GLY A 1163 11.47 -43.47 -10.06
CA GLY A 1163 11.10 -44.24 -11.25
C GLY A 1163 12.25 -44.35 -12.26
N ARG A 1164 12.00 -43.98 -13.53
CA ARG A 1164 13.00 -44.00 -14.62
C ARG A 1164 13.54 -42.62 -14.98
N GLU A 1165 13.67 -41.74 -14.00
CA GLU A 1165 14.25 -40.42 -14.26
C GLU A 1165 15.71 -40.53 -14.74
N VAL A 1166 16.13 -39.58 -15.57
CA VAL A 1166 17.55 -39.39 -15.90
C VAL A 1166 18.14 -38.37 -14.93
N MET A 1167 19.28 -38.68 -14.31
CA MET A 1167 19.99 -37.72 -13.48
C MET A 1167 20.99 -36.92 -14.32
N LEU A 1168 20.87 -35.59 -14.27
CA LEU A 1168 21.76 -34.66 -14.96
C LEU A 1168 22.49 -33.75 -13.95
N ASN A 1169 23.80 -33.69 -14.03
CA ASN A 1169 24.62 -32.76 -13.24
C ASN A 1169 24.86 -31.45 -14.00
N CYS A 1170 25.22 -30.37 -13.30
CA CYS A 1170 25.30 -29.03 -13.91
C CYS A 1170 26.24 -28.99 -15.13
N ASN A 1171 27.40 -29.67 -15.03
CA ASN A 1171 28.41 -29.76 -16.08
C ASN A 1171 28.00 -30.60 -17.30
N GLU A 1172 27.05 -31.53 -17.13
CA GLU A 1172 26.52 -32.36 -18.22
C GLU A 1172 25.55 -31.58 -19.11
N ILE A 1173 24.91 -30.53 -18.57
CA ILE A 1173 23.91 -29.72 -19.27
C ILE A 1173 24.50 -28.40 -19.76
N VAL A 1174 25.40 -27.81 -18.97
CA VAL A 1174 26.13 -26.59 -19.29
C VAL A 1174 27.62 -26.95 -19.41
N PRO A 1175 28.10 -27.25 -20.63
CA PRO A 1175 29.49 -27.65 -20.86
C PRO A 1175 30.44 -26.56 -20.36
N GLY A 1176 31.50 -26.97 -19.66
CA GLY A 1176 32.49 -26.05 -19.08
C GLY A 1176 32.09 -25.43 -17.74
N TRP A 1177 30.89 -25.69 -17.21
CA TRP A 1177 30.52 -25.26 -15.86
C TRP A 1177 31.29 -26.07 -14.80
N GLN A 1178 32.19 -25.41 -14.07
CA GLN A 1178 32.80 -25.98 -12.87
C GLN A 1178 32.06 -25.44 -11.64
N ASN A 1179 31.54 -26.32 -10.79
CA ASN A 1179 30.94 -25.91 -9.52
C ASN A 1179 31.99 -25.10 -8.74
N GLY A 1180 31.70 -23.81 -8.47
CA GLY A 1180 32.52 -22.93 -7.64
C GLY A 1180 32.57 -23.31 -6.15
N ALA A 1181 32.34 -24.57 -5.81
CA ALA A 1181 32.22 -25.10 -4.45
C ALA A 1181 33.51 -24.97 -3.61
N ASN A 1182 34.63 -24.51 -4.19
CA ASN A 1182 35.82 -24.14 -3.42
C ASN A 1182 35.78 -22.70 -2.85
N GLY A 1183 34.75 -21.90 -3.15
CA GLY A 1183 34.62 -20.51 -2.69
C GLY A 1183 33.78 -20.29 -1.42
N ALA A 1184 33.01 -21.28 -0.96
CA ALA A 1184 32.00 -21.11 0.10
C ALA A 1184 32.44 -21.58 1.49
N GLN A 1185 33.74 -21.71 1.75
CA GLN A 1185 34.29 -21.92 3.11
C GLN A 1185 34.78 -20.63 3.79
N ASN A 1186 34.71 -19.47 3.13
CA ASN A 1186 35.05 -18.16 3.72
C ASN A 1186 34.05 -17.07 3.32
N VAL A 1187 32.81 -17.15 3.83
CA VAL A 1187 31.95 -15.99 4.15
C VAL A 1187 31.14 -16.32 5.40
#